data_AF-A0A554L6H3-F1
#
_entry.id   AF-A0A554L6H3-F1
#
_cell.length_a   1.000
_cell.length_b   1.000
_cell.length_c   1.000
_cell.angle_alpha   90.00
_cell.angle_beta   90.00
_cell.angle_gamma   90.00
#
_symmetry.space_group_name_H-M   'P 1'
#
loop_
_entity.id
_entity.type
_entity.pdbx_description
1 polymer ?
#
loop_
_entity_poly.entity_id
_entity_poly.type
_entity_poly.pdbx_seq_one_letter_code
_entity_poly.pdbx_strand_id
1 'polypeptide(L)'
;MFRIKVLTIGLASLFFILGLATLSDYGVNWDAMSHLQRGQAYLHYYLTGRNDYSDLREWNLYREKVEEVKTRTAGDVLPRNRLYLQDTGTIFFSPDIPKSEVPRISLYQNTGADLNYIMTHYDYGHPHVSDVLSSVFNFVLFQKLGLINDVDSYRVYGILLAASLVGLVFWWTASSYGKFAGVVAALALSAYPLFWAESHFNTEKDIPETVYWSFMLFAVWRGITGKSWKWVLASGVFFGLAIGTKFNVLFSLFVIVPWLVVYLLPKWNPSEFFKKQRKLFLSLIIAPLLGLSLYIGTWPYFWENTTGKVKQVISFYKTIGTANNVDPSFLGPLGINTYAFQWILYTTPLVILFFAVLGVVFALFRIKKEKDKQSLLFLLWLIVPVVRVSWPGANIYGGVRQIMEFIPAMAILAGIGASQTVVWVHGYIVEFKQFNKLTSKPLRVLALLLFLPLVFKLIEIHPNENTYFNPLIGGLKGAAERGFPAWGVSFGAPYREAIEWVNKNTELGAKLTLGSEILGNIPGVFIRPDIDYKSNRSGYLRQGEYVISLRFDGTENRSYFDMYLDRMLEPVHEITVDGVPILKIWKNDEQHLKAEWKNEGVVEGLKYTSEKSGLLFDIERVEKLSRLELAYDESNCPEIEYAYLEVSKDGESWERIPGVLPEETRIRVVAKQPSAGKFVEPFVGQEARYIHLVLSPTNTCLAQVKSSVLYYFK
;
A
#
# COMPACT_ATOMS: atom_id res chain seq x y z
N MET A 1 -15.46 36.51 -3.39
CA MET A 1 -14.67 35.58 -4.24
C MET A 1 -13.17 35.67 -3.99
N PHE A 2 -12.56 36.87 -3.91
CA PHE A 2 -11.12 37.05 -3.63
C PHE A 2 -10.62 36.32 -2.36
N ARG A 3 -11.29 36.52 -1.21
CA ARG A 3 -10.93 35.84 0.05
C ARG A 3 -11.00 34.30 -0.01
N ILE A 4 -11.86 33.73 -0.87
CA ILE A 4 -11.91 32.27 -1.05
C ILE A 4 -10.67 31.82 -1.79
N LYS A 5 -10.29 32.48 -2.89
CA LYS A 5 -9.07 32.13 -3.64
C LYS A 5 -7.81 32.19 -2.78
N VAL A 6 -7.67 33.22 -1.94
CA VAL A 6 -6.53 33.35 -1.03
C VAL A 6 -6.48 32.19 -0.03
N LEU A 7 -7.62 31.83 0.58
CA LEU A 7 -7.69 30.69 1.50
C LEU A 7 -7.46 29.34 0.80
N THR A 8 -7.91 29.19 -0.45
CA THR A 8 -7.63 28.00 -1.27
C THR A 8 -6.13 27.76 -1.41
N ILE A 9 -5.40 28.80 -1.81
CA ILE A 9 -3.95 28.73 -1.97
C ILE A 9 -3.30 28.52 -0.60
N GLY A 10 -3.70 29.27 0.42
CA GLY A 10 -3.14 29.15 1.76
C GLY A 10 -3.27 27.74 2.36
N LEU A 11 -4.44 27.09 2.24
CA LEU A 11 -4.65 25.73 2.75
C LEU A 11 -3.89 24.67 1.94
N ALA A 12 -3.86 24.80 0.62
CA ALA A 12 -3.06 23.92 -0.23
C ALA A 12 -1.55 24.06 0.09
N SER A 13 -1.05 25.30 0.20
CA SER A 13 0.34 25.57 0.56
C SER A 13 0.68 25.07 1.96
N LEU A 14 -0.22 25.22 2.93
CA LEU A 14 -0.01 24.70 4.28
C LEU A 14 0.13 23.17 4.28
N PHE A 15 -0.78 22.46 3.59
CA PHE A 15 -0.68 21.00 3.44
C PHE A 15 0.64 20.61 2.77
N PHE A 16 1.01 21.29 1.69
CA PHE A 16 2.25 21.02 0.97
C PHE A 16 3.50 21.22 1.84
N ILE A 17 3.57 22.32 2.59
CA ILE A 17 4.70 22.64 3.48
C ILE A 17 4.80 21.61 4.60
N LEU A 18 3.69 21.28 5.26
CA LEU A 18 3.68 20.30 6.34
C LEU A 18 4.05 18.90 5.81
N GLY A 19 3.47 18.48 4.69
CA GLY A 19 3.78 17.20 4.08
C GLY A 19 5.26 17.08 3.66
N LEU A 20 5.85 18.16 3.14
CA LEU A 20 7.30 18.18 2.87
C LEU A 20 8.14 18.13 4.15
N ALA A 21 7.70 18.79 5.21
CA ALA A 21 8.42 18.83 6.48
C ALA A 21 8.45 17.47 7.18
N THR A 22 7.44 16.62 6.98
CA THR A 22 7.34 15.28 7.56
C THR A 22 7.71 14.16 6.59
N LEU A 23 8.07 14.46 5.33
CA LEU A 23 8.32 13.43 4.32
C LEU A 23 9.50 12.52 4.66
N SER A 24 10.52 13.03 5.34
CA SER A 24 11.69 12.25 5.79
C SER A 24 11.34 11.15 6.78
N ASP A 25 10.18 11.24 7.44
CA ASP A 25 9.79 10.36 8.54
C ASP A 25 9.16 9.07 8.00
N TYR A 26 8.60 9.11 6.79
CA TYR A 26 7.93 7.96 6.18
C TYR A 26 8.92 7.07 5.42
N GLY A 27 8.72 5.75 5.58
CA GLY A 27 9.34 4.73 4.74
C GLY A 27 8.80 4.72 3.30
N VAL A 28 9.14 3.67 2.58
CA VAL A 28 8.76 3.48 1.17
C VAL A 28 7.70 2.38 1.09
N ASN A 29 6.70 2.57 0.23
CA ASN A 29 5.73 1.50 -0.06
C ASN A 29 6.44 0.25 -0.59
N TRP A 30 5.99 -0.94 -0.22
CA TRP A 30 6.57 -2.19 -0.75
C TRP A 30 6.44 -2.33 -2.29
N ASP A 31 5.52 -1.61 -2.94
CA ASP A 31 5.35 -1.63 -4.41
C ASP A 31 6.23 -0.60 -5.14
N ALA A 32 6.90 0.29 -4.40
CA ALA A 32 7.61 1.42 -4.99
C ALA A 32 8.72 0.97 -5.93
N MET A 33 9.44 -0.12 -5.62
CA MET A 33 10.50 -0.63 -6.49
C MET A 33 9.97 -0.89 -7.91
N SER A 34 8.85 -1.59 -8.04
CA SER A 34 8.24 -1.92 -9.33
C SER A 34 7.74 -0.67 -10.07
N HIS A 35 7.10 0.25 -9.34
CA HIS A 35 6.55 1.47 -9.95
C HIS A 35 7.65 2.46 -10.38
N LEU A 36 8.62 2.71 -9.52
CA LEU A 36 9.67 3.69 -9.79
C LEU A 36 10.64 3.21 -10.87
N GLN A 37 10.97 1.91 -10.92
CA GLN A 37 11.75 1.34 -12.04
C GLN A 37 11.04 1.50 -13.37
N ARG A 38 9.74 1.18 -13.43
CA ARG A 38 8.92 1.39 -14.63
C ARG A 38 8.89 2.86 -15.03
N GLY A 39 8.63 3.74 -14.08
CA GLY A 39 8.60 5.19 -14.32
C GLY A 39 9.91 5.72 -14.91
N GLN A 40 11.05 5.27 -14.38
CA GLN A 40 12.37 5.63 -14.90
C GLN A 40 12.62 5.10 -16.31
N ALA A 41 12.26 3.85 -16.59
CA ALA A 41 12.46 3.25 -17.92
C ALA A 41 11.66 3.98 -19.00
N TYR A 42 10.38 4.26 -18.72
CA TYR A 42 9.52 5.00 -19.64
C TYR A 42 9.96 6.45 -19.79
N LEU A 43 10.29 7.14 -18.70
CA LEU A 43 10.78 8.53 -18.77
C LEU A 43 12.06 8.62 -19.60
N HIS A 44 13.00 7.70 -19.39
CA HIS A 44 14.24 7.66 -20.14
C HIS A 44 13.96 7.50 -21.64
N TYR A 45 13.11 6.53 -22.01
CA TYR A 45 12.69 6.33 -23.40
C TYR A 45 12.06 7.57 -24.02
N TYR A 46 11.19 8.29 -23.30
CA TYR A 46 10.60 9.54 -23.84
C TYR A 46 11.62 10.65 -24.05
N LEU A 47 12.68 10.70 -23.24
CA LEU A 47 13.70 11.75 -23.32
C LEU A 47 14.77 11.44 -24.38
N THR A 48 15.08 10.18 -24.62
CA THR A 48 16.26 9.76 -25.42
C THR A 48 15.92 8.90 -26.63
N GLY A 49 14.73 8.29 -26.65
CA GLY A 49 14.36 7.27 -27.63
C GLY A 49 15.04 5.91 -27.42
N ARG A 50 15.77 5.72 -26.31
CA ARG A 50 16.50 4.48 -26.01
C ARG A 50 15.75 3.60 -25.02
N ASN A 51 15.93 2.28 -25.15
CA ASN A 51 15.28 1.30 -24.27
C ASN A 51 16.14 0.90 -23.07
N ASP A 52 17.42 1.30 -23.06
CA ASP A 52 18.41 1.02 -22.02
C ASP A 52 19.08 2.33 -21.54
N TYR A 53 19.85 2.25 -20.46
CA TYR A 53 20.49 3.40 -19.81
C TYR A 53 21.96 3.65 -20.24
N SER A 54 22.41 3.08 -21.36
CA SER A 54 23.83 3.10 -21.78
C SER A 54 24.38 4.50 -22.11
N ASP A 55 23.52 5.48 -22.32
CA ASP A 55 23.83 6.86 -22.70
C ASP A 55 23.94 7.83 -21.52
N LEU A 56 23.58 7.40 -20.30
CA LEU A 56 23.68 8.27 -19.14
C LEU A 56 25.15 8.66 -18.90
N ARG A 57 25.46 9.97 -18.87
CA ARG A 57 26.85 10.46 -18.79
C ARG A 57 27.59 9.94 -17.55
N GLU A 58 26.88 9.83 -16.43
CA GLU A 58 27.40 9.36 -15.14
C GLU A 58 27.36 7.83 -15.03
N TRP A 59 26.97 7.12 -16.10
CA TRP A 59 26.78 5.67 -16.11
C TRP A 59 28.07 4.90 -15.85
N ASN A 60 29.20 5.37 -16.37
CA ASN A 60 30.48 4.74 -16.11
C ASN A 60 30.88 4.86 -14.64
N LEU A 61 30.70 6.04 -14.03
CA LEU A 61 30.93 6.26 -12.60
C LEU A 61 30.01 5.38 -11.75
N TYR A 62 28.73 5.30 -12.13
CA TYR A 62 27.77 4.41 -11.50
C TYR A 62 28.22 2.94 -11.59
N ARG A 63 28.58 2.46 -12.78
CA ARG A 63 29.06 1.08 -12.97
C ARG A 63 30.31 0.79 -12.17
N GLU A 64 31.31 1.68 -12.19
CA GLU A 64 32.54 1.53 -11.41
C GLU A 64 32.24 1.35 -9.92
N LYS A 65 31.39 2.22 -9.34
CA LYS A 65 30.97 2.10 -7.95
C LYS A 65 30.16 0.84 -7.67
N VAL A 66 29.27 0.45 -8.57
CA VAL A 66 28.50 -0.80 -8.44
C VAL A 66 29.43 -2.01 -8.44
N GLU A 67 30.45 -2.05 -9.29
CA GLU A 67 31.43 -3.13 -9.33
C GLU A 67 32.33 -3.14 -8.08
N GLU A 68 32.73 -1.97 -7.57
CA GLU A 68 33.43 -1.84 -6.28
C GLU A 68 32.58 -2.41 -5.12
N VAL A 69 31.27 -2.14 -5.11
CA VAL A 69 30.35 -2.70 -4.12
C VAL A 69 30.20 -4.21 -4.32
N LYS A 70 29.98 -4.70 -5.55
CA LYS A 70 29.82 -6.14 -5.85
C LYS A 70 31.04 -6.96 -5.43
N THR A 71 32.24 -6.47 -5.72
CA THR A 71 33.50 -7.15 -5.35
C THR A 71 33.65 -7.28 -3.84
N ARG A 72 33.06 -6.37 -3.06
CA ARG A 72 33.01 -6.43 -1.59
C ARG A 72 31.87 -7.30 -1.04
N THR A 73 30.83 -7.61 -1.82
CA THR A 73 29.59 -8.21 -1.31
C THR A 73 29.19 -9.56 -1.94
N ALA A 74 30.13 -10.30 -2.55
CA ALA A 74 29.96 -11.62 -3.18
C ALA A 74 28.64 -12.36 -2.90
N GLY A 75 27.73 -12.43 -3.89
CA GLY A 75 26.66 -13.45 -3.93
C GLY A 75 25.30 -13.06 -4.50
N ASP A 76 24.86 -11.80 -4.46
CA ASP A 76 23.49 -11.44 -4.88
C ASP A 76 23.43 -10.78 -6.28
N VAL A 77 22.53 -11.28 -7.13
CA VAL A 77 22.31 -10.87 -8.55
C VAL A 77 21.71 -9.47 -8.69
N LEU A 78 21.36 -8.82 -7.59
CA LEU A 78 20.94 -7.42 -7.57
C LEU A 78 21.94 -6.66 -6.67
N PRO A 79 22.97 -5.99 -7.24
CA PRO A 79 23.75 -5.05 -6.44
C PRO A 79 22.75 -4.03 -5.89
N ARG A 80 22.49 -4.08 -4.60
CA ARG A 80 21.75 -3.02 -3.94
C ARG A 80 22.73 -1.87 -3.91
N ASN A 81 22.55 -0.95 -4.84
CA ASN A 81 23.47 0.15 -5.14
C ASN A 81 23.61 1.07 -3.91
N ARG A 82 24.39 0.64 -2.92
CA ARG A 82 24.85 1.44 -1.79
C ARG A 82 26.02 2.30 -2.26
N LEU A 83 25.72 3.18 -3.21
CA LEU A 83 26.70 4.07 -3.82
C LEU A 83 27.20 5.11 -2.81
N TYR A 84 26.34 5.43 -1.86
CA TYR A 84 26.52 6.37 -0.76
C TYR A 84 25.44 6.06 0.31
N LEU A 85 25.66 6.51 1.54
CA LEU A 85 24.64 6.59 2.58
C LEU A 85 23.93 7.93 2.46
N GLN A 86 22.60 7.87 2.36
CA GLN A 86 21.73 9.02 2.43
C GLN A 86 21.35 9.29 3.88
N ASP A 87 21.51 10.53 4.34
CA ASP A 87 20.96 10.96 5.63
C ASP A 87 19.42 10.80 5.63
N THR A 88 18.91 10.01 6.56
CA THR A 88 17.48 9.71 6.66
C THR A 88 16.70 10.81 7.39
N GLY A 89 17.36 11.65 8.18
CA GLY A 89 16.73 12.72 8.95
C GLY A 89 16.42 13.99 8.14
N THR A 90 16.64 13.97 6.83
CA THR A 90 16.36 15.10 5.94
C THR A 90 15.92 14.66 4.55
N ILE A 91 15.11 15.50 3.90
CA ILE A 91 14.78 15.33 2.48
C ILE A 91 15.83 15.96 1.56
N PHE A 92 16.65 16.88 2.08
CA PHE A 92 17.62 17.60 1.25
C PHE A 92 18.78 16.67 0.87
N PHE A 93 19.30 16.83 -0.35
CA PHE A 93 20.37 15.98 -0.84
C PHE A 93 21.59 16.03 0.09
N SER A 94 21.82 14.95 0.84
CA SER A 94 22.79 14.87 1.93
C SER A 94 23.47 13.49 1.97
N PRO A 95 24.42 13.23 1.04
CA PRO A 95 25.23 12.01 1.05
C PRO A 95 26.34 12.06 2.10
N ASP A 96 26.79 10.88 2.55
CA ASP A 96 27.96 10.70 3.44
C ASP A 96 29.31 10.96 2.78
N ILE A 97 29.35 11.02 1.45
CA ILE A 97 30.51 11.37 0.62
C ILE A 97 30.33 12.71 -0.10
N PRO A 98 31.39 13.33 -0.64
CA PRO A 98 31.25 14.58 -1.38
C PRO A 98 30.22 14.47 -2.52
N LYS A 99 29.32 15.46 -2.63
CA LYS A 99 28.24 15.48 -3.65
C LYS A 99 28.73 15.33 -5.08
N SER A 100 29.95 15.79 -5.38
CA SER A 100 30.60 15.66 -6.69
C SER A 100 30.95 14.21 -7.07
N GLU A 101 31.04 13.32 -6.08
CA GLU A 101 31.37 11.90 -6.27
C GLU A 101 30.12 11.02 -6.35
N VAL A 102 28.93 11.57 -6.10
CA VAL A 102 27.67 10.83 -6.21
C VAL A 102 27.21 10.91 -7.67
N PRO A 103 27.12 9.78 -8.41
CA PRO A 103 26.41 9.78 -9.68
C PRO A 103 24.94 10.11 -9.37
N ARG A 104 24.43 11.20 -9.96
CA ARG A 104 23.04 11.64 -9.83
C ARG A 104 22.15 10.84 -10.79
N ILE A 105 22.33 9.52 -10.75
CA ILE A 105 21.50 8.49 -11.38
C ILE A 105 20.68 7.86 -10.27
N SER A 106 19.38 7.70 -10.51
CA SER A 106 18.48 7.13 -9.51
C SER A 106 18.81 5.66 -9.22
N LEU A 107 18.61 5.25 -7.96
CA LEU A 107 18.63 3.87 -7.50
C LEU A 107 17.72 2.95 -8.34
N TYR A 108 16.66 3.51 -8.92
CA TYR A 108 15.68 2.79 -9.73
C TYR A 108 16.00 2.78 -11.23
N GLN A 109 17.10 3.41 -11.68
CA GLN A 109 17.63 3.29 -13.05
C GLN A 109 18.63 2.13 -13.16
N ASN A 110 18.12 0.90 -13.12
CA ASN A 110 18.91 -0.33 -13.15
C ASN A 110 18.88 -1.00 -14.55
N THR A 111 20.01 -1.50 -15.05
CA THR A 111 20.08 -2.27 -16.33
C THR A 111 19.19 -3.49 -16.36
N GLY A 112 18.96 -4.13 -15.21
CA GLY A 112 18.08 -5.30 -15.14
C GLY A 112 16.58 -4.97 -15.27
N ALA A 113 16.23 -3.68 -15.25
CA ALA A 113 14.86 -3.17 -15.34
C ALA A 113 14.74 -2.10 -16.43
N ASP A 114 15.31 -2.40 -17.60
CA ASP A 114 15.18 -1.57 -18.79
C ASP A 114 13.76 -1.63 -19.39
N LEU A 115 13.47 -0.83 -20.42
CA LEU A 115 12.11 -0.75 -20.96
C LEU A 115 11.61 -2.11 -21.49
N ASN A 116 12.49 -2.88 -22.14
CA ASN A 116 12.12 -4.18 -22.70
C ASN A 116 11.75 -5.17 -21.59
N TYR A 117 12.55 -5.23 -20.52
CA TYR A 117 12.26 -6.06 -19.36
C TYR A 117 10.92 -5.70 -18.71
N ILE A 118 10.69 -4.39 -18.50
CA ILE A 118 9.45 -3.87 -17.90
C ILE A 118 8.22 -4.21 -18.75
N MET A 119 8.27 -3.97 -20.05
CA MET A 119 7.17 -4.29 -20.98
C MET A 119 6.86 -5.79 -21.04
N THR A 120 7.86 -6.64 -20.83
CA THR A 120 7.70 -8.10 -20.90
C THR A 120 7.18 -8.69 -19.60
N HIS A 121 7.65 -8.22 -18.44
CA HIS A 121 7.41 -8.88 -17.15
C HIS A 121 6.49 -8.11 -16.19
N TYR A 122 6.35 -6.79 -16.34
CA TYR A 122 5.73 -5.94 -15.31
C TYR A 122 4.54 -5.08 -15.78
N ASP A 123 4.40 -4.85 -17.09
CA ASP A 123 3.35 -3.97 -17.62
C ASP A 123 1.97 -4.62 -17.78
N TYR A 124 1.85 -5.93 -17.56
CA TYR A 124 0.58 -6.65 -17.63
C TYR A 124 -0.42 -6.08 -16.62
N GLY A 125 -1.32 -5.21 -17.07
CA GLY A 125 -2.42 -4.69 -16.24
C GLY A 125 -2.04 -3.56 -15.27
N HIS A 126 -0.86 -2.95 -15.40
CA HIS A 126 -0.40 -1.88 -14.52
C HIS A 126 -0.10 -0.58 -15.28
N PRO A 127 -1.05 0.39 -15.31
CA PRO A 127 -0.83 1.69 -15.94
C PRO A 127 0.38 2.45 -15.41
N HIS A 128 1.06 3.21 -16.25
CA HIS A 128 2.39 3.77 -15.99
C HIS A 128 2.45 5.31 -15.82
N VAL A 129 1.37 6.05 -16.09
CA VAL A 129 1.41 7.53 -16.19
C VAL A 129 1.91 8.18 -14.90
N SER A 130 1.36 7.78 -13.75
CA SER A 130 1.79 8.35 -12.46
C SER A 130 3.20 7.94 -12.07
N ASP A 131 3.65 6.77 -12.51
CA ASP A 131 5.03 6.29 -12.28
C ASP A 131 6.03 7.19 -13.04
N VAL A 132 5.70 7.53 -14.29
CA VAL A 132 6.46 8.47 -15.12
C VAL A 132 6.45 9.86 -14.50
N LEU A 133 5.30 10.36 -14.09
CA LEU A 133 5.20 11.70 -13.49
C LEU A 133 5.98 11.79 -12.17
N SER A 134 5.89 10.78 -11.30
CA SER A 134 6.73 10.68 -10.10
C SER A 134 8.23 10.69 -10.47
N SER A 135 8.59 9.96 -11.54
CA SER A 135 9.97 9.94 -12.06
C SER A 135 10.45 11.27 -12.62
N VAL A 136 9.56 12.11 -13.16
CA VAL A 136 9.90 13.47 -13.60
C VAL A 136 10.32 14.33 -12.40
N PHE A 137 9.67 14.18 -11.25
CA PHE A 137 10.07 14.90 -10.04
C PHE A 137 11.46 14.48 -9.58
N ASN A 138 11.77 13.18 -9.59
CA ASN A 138 13.12 12.70 -9.32
C ASN A 138 14.16 13.22 -10.32
N PHE A 139 13.87 13.14 -11.61
CA PHE A 139 14.75 13.64 -12.67
C PHE A 139 15.10 15.12 -12.46
N VAL A 140 14.12 15.95 -12.12
CA VAL A 140 14.35 17.38 -11.89
C VAL A 140 15.06 17.62 -10.56
N LEU A 141 14.51 17.14 -9.45
CA LEU A 141 14.91 17.55 -8.09
C LEU A 141 16.20 16.86 -7.63
N PHE A 142 16.42 15.61 -8.02
CA PHE A 142 17.63 14.85 -7.69
C PHE A 142 18.62 14.88 -8.86
N GLN A 143 18.26 14.32 -10.02
CA GLN A 143 19.24 14.08 -11.09
C GLN A 143 19.81 15.38 -11.69
N LYS A 144 18.95 16.37 -11.99
CA LYS A 144 19.37 17.65 -12.58
C LYS A 144 19.85 18.66 -11.54
N LEU A 145 19.06 18.88 -10.49
CA LEU A 145 19.31 19.96 -9.53
C LEU A 145 20.10 19.52 -8.29
N GLY A 146 20.06 18.25 -7.89
CA GLY A 146 20.73 17.76 -6.67
C GLY A 146 20.23 18.46 -5.39
N LEU A 147 18.94 18.79 -5.32
CA LEU A 147 18.32 19.51 -4.20
C LEU A 147 17.73 18.56 -3.17
N ILE A 148 17.04 17.52 -3.63
CA ILE A 148 16.34 16.54 -2.80
C ILE A 148 16.99 15.19 -3.00
N ASN A 149 17.04 14.41 -1.94
CA ASN A 149 17.46 13.03 -1.92
C ASN A 149 16.73 12.17 -2.97
N ASP A 150 17.39 11.11 -3.45
CA ASP A 150 16.93 10.31 -4.58
C ASP A 150 15.52 9.75 -4.37
N VAL A 151 15.33 8.97 -3.29
CA VAL A 151 14.02 8.35 -2.99
C VAL A 151 12.96 9.39 -2.61
N ASP A 152 13.34 10.42 -1.85
CA ASP A 152 12.45 11.49 -1.39
C ASP A 152 11.87 12.32 -2.55
N SER A 153 12.66 12.55 -3.59
CA SER A 153 12.29 13.40 -4.71
C SER A 153 11.08 12.91 -5.51
N TYR A 154 10.88 11.59 -5.63
CA TYR A 154 9.67 10.98 -6.21
C TYR A 154 8.41 11.41 -5.46
N ARG A 155 8.49 11.40 -4.13
CA ARG A 155 7.35 11.49 -3.22
C ARG A 155 6.78 12.91 -3.11
N VAL A 156 7.55 13.92 -3.51
CA VAL A 156 7.09 15.31 -3.67
C VAL A 156 5.91 15.41 -4.63
N TYR A 157 5.84 14.55 -5.66
CA TYR A 157 4.71 14.46 -6.57
C TYR A 157 3.39 14.16 -5.85
N GLY A 158 3.38 13.16 -4.98
CA GLY A 158 2.20 12.76 -4.20
C GLY A 158 1.71 13.88 -3.28
N ILE A 159 2.63 14.52 -2.55
CA ILE A 159 2.31 15.64 -1.66
C ILE A 159 1.73 16.83 -2.44
N LEU A 160 2.31 17.17 -3.60
CA LEU A 160 1.80 18.24 -4.45
C LEU A 160 0.37 17.96 -4.94
N LEU A 161 0.12 16.72 -5.39
CA LEU A 161 -1.20 16.31 -5.84
C LEU A 161 -2.23 16.37 -4.69
N ALA A 162 -1.89 15.81 -3.53
CA ALA A 162 -2.74 15.86 -2.34
C ALA A 162 -3.04 17.29 -1.89
N ALA A 163 -2.02 18.17 -1.83
CA ALA A 163 -2.18 19.59 -1.54
C ALA A 163 -3.14 20.30 -2.52
N SER A 164 -3.02 19.99 -3.81
CA SER A 164 -3.90 20.53 -4.85
C SER A 164 -5.36 20.10 -4.65
N LEU A 165 -5.58 18.85 -4.21
CA LEU A 165 -6.91 18.32 -3.92
C LEU A 165 -7.52 18.95 -2.66
N VAL A 166 -6.73 19.19 -1.61
CA VAL A 166 -7.17 19.96 -0.43
C VAL A 166 -7.65 21.35 -0.85
N GLY A 167 -6.88 22.04 -1.70
CA GLY A 167 -7.29 23.32 -2.28
C GLY A 167 -8.60 23.22 -3.07
N LEU A 168 -8.74 22.20 -3.93
CA LEU A 168 -9.94 21.97 -4.71
C LEU A 168 -11.18 21.71 -3.83
N VAL A 169 -11.06 20.83 -2.83
CA VAL A 169 -12.14 20.48 -1.90
C VAL A 169 -12.58 21.71 -1.10
N PHE A 170 -11.64 22.50 -0.60
CA PHE A 170 -11.95 23.78 0.05
C PHE A 170 -12.72 24.69 -0.91
N TRP A 171 -12.18 24.93 -2.11
CA TRP A 171 -12.70 25.91 -3.05
C TRP A 171 -14.10 25.53 -3.54
N TRP A 172 -14.29 24.26 -3.91
CA TRP A 172 -15.55 23.74 -4.43
C TRP A 172 -16.64 23.81 -3.36
N THR A 173 -16.34 23.35 -2.15
CA THR A 173 -17.29 23.38 -1.03
C THR A 173 -17.57 24.80 -0.57
N ALA A 174 -16.55 25.65 -0.43
CA ALA A 174 -16.72 27.05 0.01
C ALA A 174 -17.56 27.87 -0.97
N SER A 175 -17.43 27.60 -2.26
CA SER A 175 -18.16 28.30 -3.32
C SER A 175 -19.65 27.95 -3.36
N SER A 176 -20.01 26.70 -3.01
CA SER A 176 -21.41 26.23 -3.07
C SER A 176 -22.13 26.25 -1.71
N TYR A 177 -21.41 26.02 -0.61
CA TYR A 177 -21.97 25.81 0.74
C TYR A 177 -21.42 26.78 1.80
N GLY A 178 -20.55 27.72 1.39
CA GLY A 178 -20.01 28.76 2.24
C GLY A 178 -18.66 28.41 2.87
N LYS A 179 -17.89 29.45 3.22
CA LYS A 179 -16.48 29.32 3.67
C LYS A 179 -16.27 28.34 4.82
N PHE A 180 -17.17 28.32 5.80
CA PHE A 180 -17.05 27.44 6.96
C PHE A 180 -17.14 25.95 6.55
N ALA A 181 -18.10 25.60 5.68
CA ALA A 181 -18.19 24.26 5.12
C ALA A 181 -16.91 23.89 4.38
N GLY A 182 -16.34 24.82 3.61
CA GLY A 182 -15.07 24.62 2.93
C GLY A 182 -13.90 24.36 3.86
N VAL A 183 -13.77 25.14 4.95
CA VAL A 183 -12.69 24.93 5.95
C VAL A 183 -12.81 23.55 6.60
N VAL A 184 -14.02 23.16 7.02
CA VAL A 184 -14.23 21.85 7.66
C VAL A 184 -13.98 20.71 6.65
N ALA A 185 -14.39 20.85 5.39
CA ALA A 185 -14.10 19.84 4.37
C ALA A 185 -12.60 19.70 4.10
N ALA A 186 -11.87 20.82 4.01
CA ALA A 186 -10.42 20.81 3.84
C ALA A 186 -9.71 20.18 5.04
N LEU A 187 -10.15 20.51 6.26
CA LEU A 187 -9.63 19.94 7.49
C LEU A 187 -9.94 18.44 7.60
N ALA A 188 -11.16 18.03 7.26
CA ALA A 188 -11.55 16.62 7.24
C ALA A 188 -10.72 15.81 6.25
N LEU A 189 -10.44 16.34 5.05
CA LEU A 189 -9.55 15.66 4.10
C LEU A 189 -8.11 15.63 4.60
N SER A 190 -7.58 16.78 5.04
CA SER A 190 -6.17 16.91 5.45
C SER A 190 -5.83 16.07 6.68
N ALA A 191 -6.76 15.96 7.62
CA ALA A 191 -6.61 15.18 8.84
C ALA A 191 -7.19 13.76 8.73
N TYR A 192 -7.59 13.31 7.53
CA TYR A 192 -8.00 11.91 7.35
C TYR A 192 -6.75 11.02 7.42
N PRO A 193 -6.61 10.12 8.42
CA PRO A 193 -5.34 9.44 8.73
C PRO A 193 -4.72 8.73 7.51
N LEU A 194 -5.53 7.93 6.80
CA LEU A 194 -5.11 7.24 5.59
C LEU A 194 -4.68 8.19 4.47
N PHE A 195 -5.41 9.29 4.24
CA PHE A 195 -5.09 10.24 3.17
C PHE A 195 -3.79 11.00 3.48
N TRP A 196 -3.58 11.38 4.74
CA TRP A 196 -2.36 12.02 5.20
C TRP A 196 -1.15 11.11 5.01
N ALA A 197 -1.14 9.92 5.62
CA ALA A 197 -0.01 8.99 5.54
C ALA A 197 0.30 8.57 4.09
N GLU A 198 -0.70 8.11 3.34
CA GLU A 198 -0.49 7.60 1.97
C GLU A 198 -0.01 8.70 1.01
N SER A 199 -0.28 9.98 1.28
CA SER A 199 0.26 11.10 0.48
C SER A 199 1.79 11.19 0.49
N HIS A 200 2.44 10.58 1.48
CA HIS A 200 3.89 10.60 1.63
C HIS A 200 4.60 9.43 0.94
N PHE A 201 3.97 8.26 0.77
CA PHE A 201 4.69 7.07 0.28
C PHE A 201 3.96 6.26 -0.81
N ASN A 202 2.69 6.57 -1.10
CA ASN A 202 1.89 5.90 -2.14
C ASN A 202 1.58 6.87 -3.29
N THR A 203 2.66 7.35 -3.92
CA THR A 203 2.61 8.50 -4.81
C THR A 203 2.40 8.14 -6.27
N GLU A 204 2.42 6.85 -6.61
CA GLU A 204 2.33 6.36 -7.98
C GLU A 204 0.93 5.82 -8.31
N LYS A 205 0.07 5.64 -7.30
CA LYS A 205 -1.17 4.87 -7.42
C LYS A 205 -2.38 5.51 -6.74
N ASP A 206 -2.66 5.22 -5.47
CA ASP A 206 -3.98 5.56 -4.88
C ASP A 206 -4.21 7.07 -4.69
N ILE A 207 -3.17 7.82 -4.30
CA ILE A 207 -3.25 9.28 -4.14
C ILE A 207 -3.45 9.96 -5.49
N PRO A 208 -2.63 9.71 -6.54
CA PRO A 208 -2.90 10.27 -7.85
C PRO A 208 -4.28 9.90 -8.41
N GLU A 209 -4.72 8.64 -8.26
CA GLU A 209 -6.04 8.22 -8.72
C GLU A 209 -7.16 9.01 -8.03
N THR A 210 -7.09 9.14 -6.70
CA THR A 210 -8.03 9.93 -5.90
C THR A 210 -8.08 11.39 -6.37
N VAL A 211 -6.92 11.99 -6.66
CA VAL A 211 -6.79 13.37 -7.12
C VAL A 211 -7.35 13.53 -8.53
N TYR A 212 -6.90 12.73 -9.49
CA TYR A 212 -7.33 12.82 -10.88
C TYR A 212 -8.82 12.53 -11.05
N TRP A 213 -9.35 11.54 -10.32
CA TRP A 213 -10.79 11.31 -10.23
C TRP A 213 -11.54 12.55 -9.75
N SER A 214 -11.08 13.16 -8.64
CA SER A 214 -11.72 14.35 -8.05
C SER A 214 -11.72 15.54 -9.01
N PHE A 215 -10.58 15.82 -9.65
CA PHE A 215 -10.43 16.89 -10.61
C PHE A 215 -11.25 16.63 -11.88
N MET A 216 -11.35 15.38 -12.34
CA MET A 216 -12.22 14.98 -13.43
C MET A 216 -13.70 15.26 -13.10
N LEU A 217 -14.21 14.78 -11.96
CA LEU A 217 -15.60 15.02 -11.54
C LEU A 217 -15.89 16.52 -11.39
N PHE A 218 -14.95 17.26 -10.81
CA PHE A 218 -15.03 18.70 -10.73
C PHE A 218 -15.13 19.37 -12.10
N ALA A 219 -14.26 18.99 -13.03
CA ALA A 219 -14.22 19.55 -14.38
C ALA A 219 -15.49 19.22 -15.18
N VAL A 220 -16.03 17.99 -15.05
CA VAL A 220 -17.34 17.61 -15.60
C VAL A 220 -18.44 18.50 -15.03
N TRP A 221 -18.54 18.59 -13.71
CA TRP A 221 -19.56 19.41 -13.05
C TRP A 221 -19.47 20.87 -13.49
N ARG A 222 -18.27 21.45 -13.47
CA ARG A 222 -18.03 22.85 -13.83
C ARG A 222 -18.28 23.12 -15.31
N GLY A 223 -17.90 22.20 -16.19
CA GLY A 223 -18.13 22.30 -17.63
C GLY A 223 -19.60 22.24 -18.01
N ILE A 224 -20.36 21.34 -17.39
CA ILE A 224 -21.78 21.16 -17.71
C ILE A 224 -22.66 22.25 -17.08
N THR A 225 -22.45 22.56 -15.79
CA THR A 225 -23.25 23.59 -15.10
C THR A 225 -22.88 25.00 -15.57
N GLY A 226 -21.61 25.25 -15.88
CA GLY A 226 -21.09 26.51 -16.40
C GLY A 226 -21.12 26.63 -17.93
N LYS A 227 -21.63 25.62 -18.66
CA LYS A 227 -21.67 25.57 -20.14
C LYS A 227 -20.31 25.83 -20.81
N SER A 228 -19.24 25.30 -20.25
CA SER A 228 -17.87 25.50 -20.72
C SER A 228 -17.28 24.22 -21.28
N TRP A 229 -17.18 24.16 -22.62
CA TRP A 229 -16.54 23.05 -23.33
C TRP A 229 -15.07 22.85 -22.92
N LYS A 230 -14.37 23.92 -22.50
CA LYS A 230 -12.98 23.84 -22.04
C LYS A 230 -12.84 22.98 -20.79
N TRP A 231 -13.76 23.13 -19.84
CA TRP A 231 -13.80 22.31 -18.63
C TRP A 231 -14.19 20.87 -18.93
N VAL A 232 -15.06 20.63 -19.92
CA VAL A 232 -15.36 19.26 -20.37
C VAL A 232 -14.15 18.62 -21.05
N LEU A 233 -13.37 19.35 -21.86
CA LEU A 233 -12.11 18.80 -22.39
C LEU A 233 -11.08 18.56 -21.28
N ALA A 234 -11.00 19.46 -20.29
CA ALA A 234 -10.15 19.27 -19.13
C ALA A 234 -10.51 17.99 -18.36
N SER A 235 -11.79 17.62 -18.26
CA SER A 235 -12.16 16.33 -17.67
C SER A 235 -11.66 15.14 -18.49
N GLY A 236 -11.57 15.27 -19.82
CA GLY A 236 -10.94 14.25 -20.67
C GLY A 236 -9.44 14.07 -20.39
N VAL A 237 -8.72 15.16 -20.12
CA VAL A 237 -7.32 15.10 -19.68
C VAL A 237 -7.19 14.40 -18.33
N PHE A 238 -7.98 14.80 -17.34
CA PHE A 238 -7.96 14.15 -16.02
C PHE A 238 -8.41 12.68 -16.08
N PHE A 239 -9.34 12.34 -16.97
CA PHE A 239 -9.70 10.95 -17.24
C PHE A 239 -8.51 10.16 -17.80
N GLY A 240 -7.75 10.73 -18.74
CA GLY A 240 -6.51 10.12 -19.26
C GLY A 240 -5.44 9.89 -18.19
N LEU A 241 -5.25 10.87 -17.30
CA LEU A 241 -4.32 10.75 -16.17
C LEU A 241 -4.77 9.68 -15.16
N ALA A 242 -6.07 9.64 -14.85
CA ALA A 242 -6.65 8.66 -13.94
C ALA A 242 -6.59 7.23 -14.52
N ILE A 243 -7.06 7.01 -15.75
CA ILE A 243 -7.01 5.66 -16.36
C ILE A 243 -5.57 5.19 -16.59
N GLY A 244 -4.66 6.13 -16.84
CA GLY A 244 -3.21 5.90 -16.89
C GLY A 244 -2.55 5.66 -15.53
N THR A 245 -3.32 5.76 -14.43
CA THR A 245 -2.89 5.46 -13.06
C THR A 245 -3.55 4.18 -12.56
N LYS A 246 -4.90 4.12 -12.59
CA LYS A 246 -5.70 2.94 -12.25
C LYS A 246 -6.97 2.87 -13.11
N PHE A 247 -7.43 1.64 -13.35
CA PHE A 247 -8.70 1.38 -14.04
C PHE A 247 -9.94 1.71 -13.20
N ASN A 248 -9.75 2.03 -11.92
CA ASN A 248 -10.81 2.41 -11.01
C ASN A 248 -11.68 3.52 -11.61
N VAL A 249 -11.07 4.53 -12.26
CA VAL A 249 -11.78 5.65 -12.91
C VAL A 249 -12.92 5.24 -13.83
N LEU A 250 -12.92 4.04 -14.41
CA LEU A 250 -14.03 3.57 -15.25
C LEU A 250 -15.36 3.55 -14.48
N PHE A 251 -15.33 3.29 -13.18
CA PHE A 251 -16.52 3.32 -12.33
C PHE A 251 -17.10 4.73 -12.16
N SER A 252 -16.35 5.79 -12.49
CA SER A 252 -16.87 7.16 -12.47
C SER A 252 -18.02 7.37 -13.44
N LEU A 253 -18.21 6.50 -14.44
CA LEU A 253 -19.38 6.52 -15.31
C LEU A 253 -20.67 6.37 -14.49
N PHE A 254 -20.66 5.56 -13.43
CA PHE A 254 -21.80 5.35 -12.53
C PHE A 254 -22.05 6.54 -11.60
N VAL A 255 -21.13 7.50 -11.56
CA VAL A 255 -21.32 8.81 -10.90
C VAL A 255 -21.82 9.83 -11.92
N ILE A 256 -21.11 9.97 -13.04
CA ILE A 256 -21.33 11.02 -14.04
C ILE A 256 -22.66 10.81 -14.76
N VAL A 257 -22.95 9.61 -15.26
CA VAL A 257 -24.13 9.36 -16.10
C VAL A 257 -25.43 9.57 -15.32
N PRO A 258 -25.65 8.98 -14.12
CA PRO A 258 -26.88 9.21 -13.38
C PRO A 258 -27.06 10.68 -12.97
N TRP A 259 -25.98 11.36 -12.54
CA TRP A 259 -26.04 12.80 -12.25
C TRP A 259 -26.40 13.62 -13.48
N LEU A 260 -25.77 13.35 -14.63
CA LEU A 260 -26.00 14.07 -15.88
C LEU A 260 -27.44 13.88 -16.37
N VAL A 261 -27.96 12.66 -16.30
CA VAL A 261 -29.35 12.33 -16.64
C VAL A 261 -30.30 13.14 -15.76
N VAL A 262 -30.14 13.12 -14.43
CA VAL A 262 -31.01 13.87 -13.52
C VAL A 262 -30.89 15.39 -13.71
N TYR A 263 -29.70 15.90 -14.05
CA TYR A 263 -29.48 17.32 -14.32
C TYR A 263 -30.09 17.80 -15.64
N LEU A 264 -30.00 16.99 -16.70
CA LEU A 264 -30.42 17.35 -18.06
C LEU A 264 -31.89 17.02 -18.35
N LEU A 265 -32.45 15.93 -17.81
CA LEU A 265 -33.82 15.48 -18.10
C LEU A 265 -34.86 16.61 -18.00
N PRO A 266 -34.91 17.43 -16.94
CA PRO A 266 -35.90 18.51 -16.82
C PRO A 266 -35.66 19.68 -17.80
N LYS A 267 -34.49 19.73 -18.44
CA LYS A 267 -34.03 20.82 -19.33
C LYS A 267 -33.91 20.35 -20.78
N TRP A 268 -34.30 19.11 -21.06
CA TRP A 268 -34.03 18.47 -22.34
C TRP A 268 -35.01 19.00 -23.40
N ASN A 269 -34.50 19.86 -24.27
CA ASN A 269 -35.09 20.11 -25.58
C ASN A 269 -34.02 19.83 -26.66
N PRO A 270 -34.09 18.71 -27.40
CA PRO A 270 -33.02 18.26 -28.28
C PRO A 270 -32.65 19.33 -29.32
N SER A 271 -33.64 19.92 -29.98
CA SER A 271 -33.42 20.86 -31.10
C SER A 271 -32.74 22.16 -30.65
N GLU A 272 -33.11 22.68 -29.48
CA GLU A 272 -32.53 23.87 -28.85
C GLU A 272 -31.11 23.60 -28.30
N PHE A 273 -30.90 22.43 -27.67
CA PHE A 273 -29.62 22.08 -27.06
C PHE A 273 -28.52 21.90 -28.12
N PHE A 274 -28.80 21.17 -29.20
CA PHE A 274 -27.84 20.96 -30.30
C PHE A 274 -27.48 22.26 -31.02
N LYS A 275 -28.47 23.13 -31.27
CA LYS A 275 -28.23 24.41 -31.96
C LYS A 275 -27.44 25.40 -31.09
N LYS A 276 -27.77 25.56 -29.81
CA LYS A 276 -27.14 26.57 -28.93
C LYS A 276 -25.86 26.09 -28.25
N GLN A 277 -25.68 24.78 -28.06
CA GLN A 277 -24.58 24.22 -27.25
C GLN A 277 -23.75 23.15 -27.99
N ARG A 278 -23.67 23.24 -29.33
CA ARG A 278 -22.90 22.31 -30.18
C ARG A 278 -21.49 22.00 -29.66
N LYS A 279 -20.74 23.02 -29.26
CA LYS A 279 -19.36 22.84 -28.72
C LYS A 279 -19.33 22.01 -27.45
N LEU A 280 -20.31 22.20 -26.56
CA LEU A 280 -20.42 21.44 -25.31
C LEU A 280 -20.76 19.98 -25.59
N PHE A 281 -21.73 19.73 -26.48
CA PHE A 281 -22.08 18.38 -26.90
C PHE A 281 -20.90 17.66 -27.56
N LEU A 282 -20.20 18.31 -28.49
CA LEU A 282 -19.00 17.75 -29.11
C LEU A 282 -17.92 17.46 -28.05
N SER A 283 -17.71 18.34 -27.08
CA SER A 283 -16.73 18.10 -26.01
C SER A 283 -17.08 16.90 -25.13
N LEU A 284 -18.36 16.58 -24.93
CA LEU A 284 -18.77 15.39 -24.17
C LEU A 284 -18.37 14.08 -24.87
N ILE A 285 -18.32 14.08 -26.20
CA ILE A 285 -17.85 12.94 -27.00
C ILE A 285 -16.32 12.93 -27.10
N ILE A 286 -15.73 14.11 -27.30
CA ILE A 286 -14.28 14.25 -27.49
C ILE A 286 -13.53 13.99 -26.18
N ALA A 287 -14.06 14.34 -25.02
CA ALA A 287 -13.34 14.22 -23.74
C ALA A 287 -12.96 12.77 -23.39
N PRO A 288 -13.86 11.76 -23.45
CA PRO A 288 -13.48 10.37 -23.26
C PRO A 288 -12.46 9.89 -24.29
N LEU A 289 -12.62 10.26 -25.56
CA LEU A 289 -11.68 9.91 -26.63
C LEU A 289 -10.30 10.51 -26.37
N LEU A 290 -10.24 11.77 -25.95
CA LEU A 290 -9.00 12.44 -25.56
C LEU A 290 -8.30 11.69 -24.43
N GLY A 291 -9.02 11.30 -23.38
CA GLY A 291 -8.43 10.54 -22.28
C GLY A 291 -7.93 9.16 -22.71
N LEU A 292 -8.68 8.42 -23.54
CA LEU A 292 -8.24 7.14 -24.11
C LEU A 292 -7.02 7.31 -25.03
N SER A 293 -6.99 8.37 -25.84
CA SER A 293 -5.85 8.68 -26.69
C SER A 293 -4.61 9.05 -25.88
N LEU A 294 -4.76 9.79 -24.78
CA LEU A 294 -3.65 10.06 -23.87
C LEU A 294 -3.14 8.77 -23.22
N TYR A 295 -4.04 7.92 -22.75
CA TYR A 295 -3.69 6.65 -22.14
C TYR A 295 -2.95 5.71 -23.09
N ILE A 296 -3.52 5.41 -24.25
CA ILE A 296 -2.89 4.51 -25.25
C ILE A 296 -1.65 5.18 -25.86
N GLY A 297 -1.74 6.48 -26.16
CA GLY A 297 -0.67 7.24 -26.80
C GLY A 297 0.52 7.50 -25.89
N THR A 298 0.34 7.46 -24.56
CA THR A 298 1.47 7.55 -23.62
C THR A 298 2.02 6.19 -23.25
N TRP A 299 1.37 5.06 -23.52
CA TRP A 299 1.85 3.74 -23.07
C TRP A 299 2.37 2.88 -24.22
N PRO A 300 3.69 2.93 -24.53
CA PRO A 300 4.33 2.12 -25.57
C PRO A 300 3.96 0.64 -25.60
N TYR A 301 3.64 0.05 -24.44
CA TYR A 301 3.09 -1.29 -24.31
C TYR A 301 1.97 -1.62 -25.30
N PHE A 302 1.09 -0.66 -25.63
CA PHE A 302 0.00 -0.89 -26.57
C PHE A 302 0.40 -0.79 -28.04
N TRP A 303 1.54 -0.21 -28.39
CA TRP A 303 1.82 0.18 -29.78
C TRP A 303 2.09 -1.00 -30.71
N GLU A 304 2.66 -2.10 -30.19
CA GLU A 304 2.94 -3.30 -30.99
C GLU A 304 1.68 -4.13 -31.27
N ASN A 305 0.80 -4.30 -30.28
CA ASN A 305 -0.39 -5.13 -30.39
C ASN A 305 -1.53 -4.63 -29.49
N THR A 306 -2.13 -3.49 -29.86
CA THR A 306 -3.18 -2.83 -29.06
C THR A 306 -4.28 -3.81 -28.64
N THR A 307 -4.84 -4.57 -29.59
CA THR A 307 -5.98 -5.46 -29.33
C THR A 307 -5.63 -6.61 -28.38
N GLY A 308 -4.48 -7.25 -28.58
CA GLY A 308 -4.03 -8.34 -27.71
C GLY A 308 -3.77 -7.85 -26.29
N LYS A 309 -3.08 -6.71 -26.16
CA LYS A 309 -2.75 -6.10 -24.86
C LYS A 309 -3.99 -5.59 -24.12
N VAL A 310 -4.99 -5.03 -24.81
CA VAL A 310 -6.26 -4.63 -24.17
C VAL A 310 -6.98 -5.85 -23.58
N LYS A 311 -7.07 -6.96 -24.31
CA LYS A 311 -7.67 -8.21 -23.79
C LYS A 311 -6.93 -8.71 -22.55
N GLN A 312 -5.61 -8.64 -22.59
CA GLN A 312 -4.71 -9.01 -21.50
C GLN A 312 -4.99 -8.20 -20.23
N VAL A 313 -5.10 -6.88 -20.35
CA VAL A 313 -5.45 -5.98 -19.24
C VAL A 313 -6.87 -6.26 -18.71
N ILE A 314 -7.85 -6.47 -19.58
CA ILE A 314 -9.22 -6.82 -19.13
C ILE A 314 -9.21 -8.14 -18.34
N SER A 315 -8.47 -9.15 -18.83
CA SER A 315 -8.34 -10.44 -18.15
C SER A 315 -7.69 -10.26 -16.77
N PHE A 316 -6.64 -9.46 -16.67
CA PHE A 316 -5.99 -9.13 -15.39
C PHE A 316 -6.99 -8.63 -14.36
N TYR A 317 -7.71 -7.57 -14.70
CA TYR A 317 -8.63 -6.89 -13.79
C TYR A 317 -9.84 -7.75 -13.43
N LYS A 318 -10.31 -8.57 -14.38
CA LYS A 318 -11.35 -9.57 -14.09
C LYS A 318 -10.86 -10.57 -13.06
N THR A 319 -9.66 -11.14 -13.25
CA THR A 319 -9.09 -12.09 -12.30
C THR A 319 -8.90 -11.46 -10.93
N ILE A 320 -8.14 -10.38 -10.78
CA ILE A 320 -7.86 -9.80 -9.46
C ILE A 320 -9.13 -9.27 -8.75
N GLY A 321 -10.14 -8.84 -9.51
CA GLY A 321 -11.40 -8.34 -8.96
C GLY A 321 -12.36 -9.43 -8.49
N THR A 322 -12.19 -10.68 -8.95
CA THR A 322 -13.09 -11.81 -8.63
C THR A 322 -12.38 -13.04 -8.06
N ALA A 323 -11.05 -13.09 -8.01
CA ALA A 323 -10.27 -14.29 -7.68
C ALA A 323 -10.13 -14.57 -6.18
N ASN A 324 -10.46 -13.61 -5.32
CA ASN A 324 -10.28 -13.79 -3.88
C ASN A 324 -11.56 -14.35 -3.25
N ASN A 325 -11.43 -15.41 -2.46
CA ASN A 325 -12.51 -15.90 -1.60
C ASN A 325 -12.88 -14.79 -0.62
N VAL A 326 -14.12 -14.32 -0.72
CA VAL A 326 -14.66 -13.38 0.26
C VAL A 326 -14.83 -14.15 1.56
N ASP A 327 -14.25 -13.63 2.65
CA ASP A 327 -14.45 -14.20 3.97
C ASP A 327 -15.96 -14.25 4.29
N PRO A 328 -16.53 -15.44 4.53
CA PRO A 328 -17.97 -15.60 4.77
C PRO A 328 -18.50 -14.74 5.93
N SER A 329 -17.66 -14.39 6.90
CA SER A 329 -18.04 -13.53 8.03
C SER A 329 -18.42 -12.11 7.62
N PHE A 330 -17.97 -11.65 6.44
CA PHE A 330 -18.30 -10.33 5.89
C PHE A 330 -19.45 -10.37 4.88
N LEU A 331 -19.99 -11.54 4.55
CA LEU A 331 -21.12 -11.66 3.63
C LEU A 331 -22.42 -11.28 4.33
N GLY A 332 -22.95 -10.13 3.94
CA GLY A 332 -24.29 -9.68 4.32
C GLY A 332 -25.40 -10.30 3.46
N PRO A 333 -26.65 -9.85 3.66
CA PRO A 333 -27.78 -10.27 2.84
C PRO A 333 -27.51 -10.09 1.34
N LEU A 334 -28.01 -11.01 0.52
CA LEU A 334 -27.84 -11.01 -0.95
C LEU A 334 -26.38 -11.17 -1.43
N GLY A 335 -25.46 -11.59 -0.55
CA GLY A 335 -24.05 -11.79 -0.89
C GLY A 335 -23.23 -10.51 -0.98
N ILE A 336 -23.72 -9.41 -0.39
CA ILE A 336 -23.00 -8.13 -0.34
C ILE A 336 -21.82 -8.27 0.63
N ASN A 337 -20.62 -7.92 0.17
CA ASN A 337 -19.43 -7.91 1.02
C ASN A 337 -19.40 -6.64 1.89
N THR A 338 -19.51 -6.79 3.21
CA THR A 338 -19.55 -5.69 4.17
C THR A 338 -18.17 -5.20 4.63
N TYR A 339 -17.09 -5.88 4.22
CA TYR A 339 -15.71 -5.59 4.66
C TYR A 339 -15.33 -4.12 4.47
N ALA A 340 -15.54 -3.57 3.27
CA ALA A 340 -15.20 -2.18 2.97
C ALA A 340 -16.00 -1.19 3.85
N PHE A 341 -17.29 -1.46 4.08
CA PHE A 341 -18.12 -0.61 4.94
C PHE A 341 -17.63 -0.63 6.40
N GLN A 342 -17.32 -1.81 6.93
CA GLN A 342 -16.81 -1.96 8.29
C GLN A 342 -15.44 -1.27 8.45
N TRP A 343 -14.55 -1.42 7.48
CA TRP A 343 -13.28 -0.70 7.46
C TRP A 343 -13.47 0.81 7.45
N ILE A 344 -14.35 1.35 6.60
CA ILE A 344 -14.68 2.78 6.59
C ILE A 344 -15.21 3.20 7.97
N LEU A 345 -16.13 2.41 8.55
CA LEU A 345 -16.72 2.71 9.86
C LEU A 345 -15.67 2.77 10.97
N TYR A 346 -14.72 1.84 10.99
CA TYR A 346 -13.73 1.72 12.07
C TYR A 346 -12.45 2.51 11.84
N THR A 347 -12.13 2.95 10.61
CA THR A 347 -10.93 3.76 10.32
C THR A 347 -11.23 5.22 10.04
N THR A 348 -12.50 5.62 9.92
CA THR A 348 -12.86 7.05 9.82
C THR A 348 -12.86 7.70 11.21
N PRO A 349 -12.19 8.85 11.41
CA PRO A 349 -12.31 9.62 12.65
C PRO A 349 -13.75 10.00 12.99
N LEU A 350 -14.13 9.89 14.27
CA LEU A 350 -15.51 10.06 14.71
C LEU A 350 -16.11 11.43 14.35
N VAL A 351 -15.31 12.50 14.44
CA VAL A 351 -15.76 13.86 14.06
C VAL A 351 -16.08 13.95 12.57
N ILE A 352 -15.26 13.31 11.71
CA ILE A 352 -15.48 13.26 10.27
C ILE A 352 -16.71 12.40 9.96
N LEU A 353 -16.81 11.22 10.57
CA LEU A 353 -17.92 10.30 10.40
C LEU A 353 -19.25 10.95 10.80
N PHE A 354 -19.30 11.58 11.99
CA PHE A 354 -20.49 12.26 12.50
C PHE A 354 -20.97 13.36 11.54
N PHE A 355 -20.07 14.26 11.14
CA PHE A 355 -20.45 15.33 10.22
C PHE A 355 -20.75 14.81 8.81
N ALA A 356 -20.07 13.76 8.33
CA ALA A 356 -20.34 13.16 7.03
C ALA A 356 -21.74 12.54 6.98
N VAL A 357 -22.15 11.81 8.02
CA VAL A 357 -23.51 11.24 8.13
C VAL A 357 -24.57 12.35 8.08
N LEU A 358 -24.39 13.42 8.86
CA LEU A 358 -25.29 14.58 8.79
C LEU A 358 -25.27 15.22 7.40
N GLY A 359 -24.09 15.35 6.80
CA GLY A 359 -23.89 15.83 5.44
C GLY A 359 -24.68 15.03 4.41
N VAL A 360 -24.66 13.70 4.50
CA VAL A 360 -25.44 12.79 3.64
C VAL A 360 -26.94 13.08 3.79
N VAL A 361 -27.44 13.14 5.03
CA VAL A 361 -28.86 13.43 5.31
C VAL A 361 -29.28 14.78 4.71
N PHE A 362 -28.49 15.84 4.93
CA PHE A 362 -28.79 17.15 4.37
C PHE A 362 -28.68 17.21 2.85
N ALA A 363 -27.68 16.53 2.28
CA ALA A 363 -27.51 16.43 0.83
C ALA A 363 -28.74 15.79 0.18
N LEU A 364 -29.27 14.69 0.73
CA LEU A 364 -30.48 14.01 0.24
C LEU A 364 -31.69 14.96 0.18
N PHE A 365 -31.94 15.75 1.23
CA PHE A 365 -33.03 16.73 1.25
C PHE A 365 -32.83 17.89 0.26
N ARG A 366 -31.58 18.20 -0.11
CA ARG A 366 -31.24 19.28 -1.03
C ARG A 366 -31.29 18.89 -2.51
N ILE A 367 -31.17 17.61 -2.86
CA ILE A 367 -31.15 17.14 -4.26
C ILE A 367 -32.30 17.76 -5.07
N LYS A 368 -33.54 17.72 -4.55
CA LYS A 368 -34.71 18.26 -5.27
C LYS A 368 -34.66 19.78 -5.41
N LYS A 369 -34.10 20.48 -4.42
CA LYS A 369 -34.05 21.96 -4.34
C LYS A 369 -32.92 22.57 -5.17
N GLU A 370 -31.82 21.84 -5.37
CA GLU A 370 -30.65 22.34 -6.11
C GLU A 370 -30.88 22.35 -7.63
N LYS A 371 -30.49 23.45 -8.30
CA LYS A 371 -30.62 23.60 -9.76
C LYS A 371 -29.58 22.81 -10.55
N ASP A 372 -28.42 22.58 -9.93
CA ASP A 372 -27.25 21.89 -10.48
C ASP A 372 -27.10 20.44 -9.96
N LYS A 373 -27.97 20.04 -9.03
CA LYS A 373 -27.98 18.68 -8.45
C LYS A 373 -26.61 18.29 -7.88
N GLN A 374 -25.85 19.26 -7.37
CA GLN A 374 -24.49 19.04 -6.88
C GLN A 374 -24.46 18.04 -5.71
N SER A 375 -25.46 18.08 -4.81
CA SER A 375 -25.60 17.10 -3.73
C SER A 375 -25.70 15.65 -4.24
N LEU A 376 -26.40 15.43 -5.36
CA LEU A 376 -26.50 14.08 -5.96
C LEU A 376 -25.14 13.61 -6.47
N LEU A 377 -24.36 14.49 -7.10
CA LEU A 377 -23.01 14.15 -7.56
C LEU A 377 -22.13 13.69 -6.41
N PHE A 378 -22.13 14.40 -5.28
CA PHE A 378 -21.34 14.06 -4.11
C PHE A 378 -21.79 12.76 -3.44
N LEU A 379 -23.09 12.50 -3.39
CA LEU A 379 -23.62 11.23 -2.86
C LEU A 379 -23.24 10.04 -3.75
N LEU A 380 -23.38 10.18 -5.07
CA LEU A 380 -22.95 9.14 -6.01
C LEU A 380 -21.43 8.92 -5.94
N TRP A 381 -20.66 10.00 -5.82
CA TRP A 381 -19.20 9.93 -5.66
C TRP A 381 -18.80 9.23 -4.36
N LEU A 382 -19.52 9.44 -3.26
CA LEU A 382 -19.28 8.68 -2.02
C LEU A 382 -19.60 7.18 -2.19
N ILE A 383 -20.74 6.86 -2.82
CA ILE A 383 -21.31 5.51 -2.84
C ILE A 383 -20.60 4.60 -3.84
N VAL A 384 -20.32 5.08 -5.06
CA VAL A 384 -19.84 4.24 -6.17
C VAL A 384 -18.50 3.53 -5.87
N PRO A 385 -17.46 4.22 -5.34
CA PRO A 385 -16.20 3.55 -4.99
C PRO A 385 -16.34 2.48 -3.91
N VAL A 386 -17.32 2.61 -3.01
CA VAL A 386 -17.59 1.62 -1.95
C VAL A 386 -18.40 0.44 -2.49
N VAL A 387 -19.46 0.71 -3.25
CA VAL A 387 -20.35 -0.33 -3.80
C VAL A 387 -19.62 -1.23 -4.79
N ARG A 388 -18.70 -0.70 -5.61
CA ARG A 388 -17.99 -1.51 -6.62
C ARG A 388 -17.16 -2.65 -6.03
N VAL A 389 -16.67 -2.50 -4.79
CA VAL A 389 -15.92 -3.55 -4.08
C VAL A 389 -16.76 -4.32 -3.07
N SER A 390 -17.99 -3.87 -2.81
CA SER A 390 -18.95 -4.52 -1.91
C SER A 390 -19.97 -5.37 -2.68
N TRP A 391 -20.02 -5.25 -4.01
CA TRP A 391 -20.96 -5.96 -4.87
C TRP A 391 -20.76 -7.48 -4.80
N PRO A 392 -21.81 -8.31 -4.90
CA PRO A 392 -21.67 -9.76 -4.86
C PRO A 392 -20.64 -10.29 -5.88
N GLY A 393 -19.68 -11.06 -5.39
CA GLY A 393 -18.56 -11.60 -6.18
C GLY A 393 -17.38 -10.65 -6.40
N ALA A 394 -17.48 -9.39 -5.95
CA ALA A 394 -16.35 -8.47 -5.85
C ALA A 394 -15.62 -8.66 -4.52
N ASN A 395 -14.32 -8.38 -4.53
CA ASN A 395 -13.51 -8.45 -3.32
C ASN A 395 -12.53 -7.27 -3.22
N ILE A 396 -12.12 -6.97 -2.00
CA ILE A 396 -11.10 -5.99 -1.63
C ILE A 396 -10.28 -6.57 -0.48
N TYR A 397 -9.01 -6.18 -0.38
CA TYR A 397 -8.08 -6.65 0.63
C TYR A 397 -7.18 -5.51 1.11
N GLY A 398 -6.52 -5.71 2.26
CA GLY A 398 -5.63 -4.71 2.85
C GLY A 398 -6.35 -3.43 3.28
N GLY A 399 -7.61 -3.54 3.72
CA GLY A 399 -8.45 -2.43 4.12
C GLY A 399 -9.06 -1.65 2.95
N VAL A 400 -9.05 -0.31 3.03
CA VAL A 400 -9.78 0.58 2.09
C VAL A 400 -8.88 1.47 1.23
N ARG A 401 -7.57 1.24 1.27
CA ARG A 401 -6.58 1.96 0.44
C ARG A 401 -6.92 1.92 -1.05
N GLN A 402 -7.43 0.79 -1.55
CA GLN A 402 -7.75 0.60 -2.97
C GLN A 402 -8.94 1.43 -3.47
N ILE A 403 -9.72 2.02 -2.56
CA ILE A 403 -10.94 2.77 -2.87
C ILE A 403 -10.92 4.21 -2.32
N MET A 404 -9.74 4.79 -2.09
CA MET A 404 -9.58 6.14 -1.53
C MET A 404 -10.33 7.25 -2.29
N GLU A 405 -10.85 6.97 -3.49
CA GLU A 405 -11.66 7.91 -4.27
C GLU A 405 -12.94 8.36 -3.53
N PHE A 406 -13.44 7.64 -2.50
CA PHE A 406 -14.59 8.09 -1.70
C PHE A 406 -14.24 9.22 -0.70
N ILE A 407 -12.97 9.32 -0.27
CA ILE A 407 -12.55 10.18 0.85
C ILE A 407 -12.86 11.66 0.59
N PRO A 408 -12.58 12.24 -0.60
CA PRO A 408 -12.87 13.65 -0.83
C PRO A 408 -14.36 13.96 -0.81
N ALA A 409 -15.22 13.05 -1.31
CA ALA A 409 -16.66 13.18 -1.21
C ALA A 409 -17.14 13.16 0.25
N MET A 410 -16.59 12.25 1.07
CA MET A 410 -16.86 12.19 2.50
C MET A 410 -16.45 13.50 3.21
N ALA A 411 -15.27 14.04 2.90
CA ALA A 411 -14.78 15.29 3.46
C ALA A 411 -15.69 16.48 3.08
N ILE A 412 -16.12 16.57 1.81
CA ILE A 412 -17.09 17.58 1.36
C ILE A 412 -18.40 17.46 2.15
N LEU A 413 -18.94 16.25 2.29
CA LEU A 413 -20.17 15.99 3.03
C LEU A 413 -20.00 16.33 4.52
N ALA A 414 -18.85 16.04 5.13
CA ALA A 414 -18.54 16.47 6.50
C ALA A 414 -18.57 18.01 6.62
N GLY A 415 -18.00 18.73 5.65
CA GLY A 415 -18.09 20.20 5.61
C GLY A 415 -19.54 20.71 5.52
N ILE A 416 -20.35 20.09 4.66
CA ILE A 416 -21.78 20.41 4.52
C ILE A 416 -22.51 20.13 5.85
N GLY A 417 -22.30 18.96 6.44
CA GLY A 417 -22.91 18.54 7.70
C GLY A 417 -22.59 19.50 8.84
N ALA A 418 -21.30 19.80 9.07
CA ALA A 418 -20.88 20.74 10.11
C ALA A 418 -21.51 22.13 9.94
N SER A 419 -21.56 22.64 8.70
CA SER A 419 -22.17 23.93 8.40
C SER A 419 -23.67 23.96 8.72
N GLN A 420 -24.40 22.90 8.33
CA GLN A 420 -25.83 22.80 8.62
C GLN A 420 -26.11 22.60 10.10
N THR A 421 -25.31 21.80 10.80
CA THR A 421 -25.42 21.64 12.26
C THR A 421 -25.27 22.99 12.98
N VAL A 422 -24.29 23.81 12.59
CA VAL A 422 -24.12 25.15 13.17
C VAL A 422 -25.34 26.03 12.91
N VAL A 423 -25.91 26.02 11.70
CA VAL A 423 -27.09 26.80 11.37
C VAL A 423 -28.31 26.34 12.17
N TRP A 424 -28.53 25.03 12.25
CA TRP A 424 -29.67 24.44 12.96
C TRP A 424 -29.61 24.71 14.47
N VAL A 425 -28.46 24.45 15.09
CA VAL A 425 -28.25 24.70 16.53
C VAL A 425 -28.34 26.19 16.85
N HIS A 426 -27.78 27.06 15.99
CA HIS A 426 -27.89 28.51 16.17
C HIS A 426 -29.35 28.98 16.11
N GLY A 427 -30.12 28.49 15.13
CA GLY A 427 -31.55 28.81 14.99
C GLY A 427 -32.34 28.40 16.24
N TYR A 428 -32.14 27.17 16.71
CA TYR A 428 -32.79 26.68 17.92
C TYR A 428 -32.45 27.51 19.17
N ILE A 429 -31.19 27.92 19.35
CA ILE A 429 -30.77 28.75 20.49
C ILE A 429 -31.43 30.14 20.44
N VAL A 430 -31.48 30.77 19.26
CA VAL A 430 -32.08 32.09 19.10
C VAL A 430 -33.58 32.04 19.34
N GLU A 431 -34.29 31.05 18.77
CA GLU A 431 -35.73 30.89 18.94
C GLU A 431 -36.12 30.54 20.38
N PHE A 432 -35.42 29.59 21.02
CA PHE A 432 -35.82 29.07 22.32
C PHE A 432 -35.40 29.97 23.50
N LYS A 433 -34.28 30.68 23.39
CA LYS A 433 -33.75 31.51 24.49
C LYS A 433 -33.89 33.03 24.27
N GLN A 434 -34.62 33.46 23.24
CA GLN A 434 -34.83 34.89 22.88
C GLN A 434 -33.52 35.72 22.77
N PHE A 435 -32.38 35.06 22.55
CA PHE A 435 -31.07 35.71 22.44
C PHE A 435 -30.81 36.23 21.01
N ASN A 436 -31.61 37.21 20.58
CA ASN A 436 -31.59 37.72 19.20
C ASN A 436 -30.27 38.37 18.75
N LYS A 437 -29.29 38.56 19.65
CA LYS A 437 -27.96 39.12 19.34
C LYS A 437 -26.82 38.08 19.28
N LEU A 438 -27.07 36.80 19.55
CA LEU A 438 -26.00 35.80 19.60
C LEU A 438 -25.50 35.44 18.20
N THR A 439 -24.19 35.54 17.97
CA THR A 439 -23.58 35.15 16.68
C THR A 439 -23.32 33.64 16.62
N SER A 440 -23.30 33.05 15.42
CA SER A 440 -22.94 31.62 15.23
C SER A 440 -21.43 31.34 15.34
N LYS A 441 -20.59 32.35 15.61
CA LYS A 441 -19.13 32.19 15.67
C LYS A 441 -18.67 31.18 16.73
N PRO A 442 -19.18 31.17 17.99
CA PRO A 442 -18.75 30.20 18.99
C PRO A 442 -19.04 28.75 18.57
N LEU A 443 -20.18 28.49 17.93
CA LEU A 443 -20.52 27.16 17.42
C LEU A 443 -19.58 26.69 16.31
N ARG A 444 -19.15 27.61 15.43
CA ARG A 444 -18.13 27.30 14.41
C ARG A 444 -16.78 26.97 15.02
N VAL A 445 -16.38 27.72 16.05
CA VAL A 445 -15.14 27.45 16.79
C VAL A 445 -15.23 26.09 17.48
N LEU A 446 -16.33 25.81 18.18
CA LEU A 446 -16.56 24.51 18.82
C LEU A 446 -16.47 23.36 17.82
N ALA A 447 -17.13 23.47 16.66
CA ALA A 447 -17.08 22.45 15.61
C ALA A 447 -15.65 22.23 15.06
N LEU A 448 -14.80 23.25 15.03
CA LEU A 448 -13.37 23.10 14.69
C LEU A 448 -12.57 22.47 15.83
N LEU A 449 -12.85 22.83 17.08
CA LEU A 449 -12.18 22.25 18.26
C LEU A 449 -12.47 20.75 18.41
N LEU A 450 -13.58 20.24 17.87
CA LEU A 450 -13.86 18.79 17.83
C LEU A 450 -12.83 17.99 17.01
N PHE A 451 -12.01 18.64 16.17
CA PHE A 451 -10.91 17.99 15.47
C PHE A 451 -9.63 17.88 16.30
N LEU A 452 -9.52 18.57 17.46
CA LEU A 452 -8.30 18.52 18.28
C LEU A 452 -7.92 17.10 18.74
N PRO A 453 -8.85 16.25 19.23
CA PRO A 453 -8.49 14.88 19.60
C PRO A 453 -7.95 14.06 18.42
N LEU A 454 -8.49 14.29 17.21
CA LEU A 454 -7.98 13.66 16.00
C LEU A 454 -6.56 14.14 15.69
N VAL A 455 -6.31 15.45 15.70
CA VAL A 455 -4.98 16.00 15.43
C VAL A 455 -3.94 15.50 16.45
N PHE A 456 -4.27 15.48 17.74
CA PHE A 456 -3.39 14.89 18.75
C PHE A 456 -3.14 13.41 18.49
N LYS A 457 -4.15 12.67 18.06
CA LYS A 457 -3.97 11.26 17.73
C LYS A 457 -3.06 11.05 16.51
N LEU A 458 -3.17 11.89 15.47
CA LEU A 458 -2.24 11.83 14.33
C LEU A 458 -0.80 12.10 14.77
N ILE A 459 -0.57 13.09 15.63
CA ILE A 459 0.76 13.39 16.18
C ILE A 459 1.29 12.21 17.00
N GLU A 460 0.44 11.57 17.80
CA GLU A 460 0.81 10.42 18.64
C GLU A 460 1.26 9.21 17.83
N ILE A 461 0.59 8.93 16.70
CA ILE A 461 0.85 7.74 15.88
C ILE A 461 1.73 8.03 14.67
N HIS A 462 2.20 9.25 14.50
CA HIS A 462 3.08 9.65 13.41
C HIS A 462 4.38 8.82 13.43
N PRO A 463 4.89 8.32 12.27
CA PRO A 463 4.41 8.47 10.89
C PRO A 463 3.53 7.30 10.39
N ASN A 464 2.77 6.66 11.28
CA ASN A 464 2.02 5.43 11.00
C ASN A 464 0.50 5.67 10.99
N GLU A 465 0.04 6.84 10.51
CA GLU A 465 -1.38 7.22 10.55
C GLU A 465 -2.27 6.33 9.66
N ASN A 466 -1.69 5.61 8.68
CA ASN A 466 -2.43 4.64 7.87
C ASN A 466 -2.91 3.41 8.65
N THR A 467 -2.36 3.17 9.84
CA THR A 467 -2.78 2.08 10.75
C THR A 467 -3.88 2.50 11.73
N TYR A 468 -4.40 3.73 11.62
CA TYR A 468 -5.40 4.27 12.52
C TYR A 468 -6.70 3.46 12.52
N PHE A 469 -7.16 3.13 13.73
CA PHE A 469 -8.52 2.69 14.02
C PHE A 469 -9.14 3.62 15.06
N ASN A 470 -10.45 3.83 14.98
CA ASN A 470 -11.17 4.74 15.84
C ASN A 470 -11.63 4.06 17.16
N PRO A 471 -12.10 4.83 18.15
CA PRO A 471 -12.53 4.28 19.43
C PRO A 471 -13.72 3.29 19.38
N LEU A 472 -14.48 3.18 18.29
CA LEU A 472 -15.63 2.24 18.23
C LEU A 472 -15.19 0.79 18.26
N ILE A 473 -14.01 0.50 17.69
CA ILE A 473 -13.39 -0.84 17.78
C ILE A 473 -12.32 -0.90 18.87
N GLY A 474 -12.06 0.20 19.60
CA GLY A 474 -11.03 0.28 20.64
C GLY A 474 -9.63 0.63 20.13
N GLY A 475 -9.51 1.36 19.01
CA GLY A 475 -8.21 1.68 18.42
C GLY A 475 -7.59 0.48 17.70
N LEU A 476 -6.31 0.58 17.31
CA LEU A 476 -5.61 -0.50 16.62
C LEU A 476 -5.52 -1.75 17.52
N LYS A 477 -5.28 -1.54 18.82
CA LYS A 477 -5.31 -2.60 19.84
C LYS A 477 -6.64 -3.37 19.83
N GLY A 478 -7.75 -2.65 19.88
CA GLY A 478 -9.05 -3.30 19.89
C GLY A 478 -9.41 -3.99 18.56
N ALA A 479 -8.85 -3.54 17.43
CA ALA A 479 -8.96 -4.25 16.15
C ALA A 479 -8.15 -5.56 16.15
N ALA A 480 -6.92 -5.53 16.67
CA ALA A 480 -6.07 -6.72 16.80
C ALA A 480 -6.66 -7.76 17.76
N GLU A 481 -7.12 -7.34 18.94
CA GLU A 481 -7.75 -8.22 19.95
C GLU A 481 -9.02 -8.91 19.45
N ARG A 482 -9.73 -8.29 18.49
CA ARG A 482 -10.94 -8.83 17.86
C ARG A 482 -10.66 -9.63 16.58
N GLY A 483 -9.39 -9.74 16.16
CA GLY A 483 -9.02 -10.39 14.90
C GLY A 483 -9.63 -9.71 13.67
N PHE A 484 -9.72 -8.37 13.66
CA PHE A 484 -10.34 -7.65 12.56
C PHE A 484 -9.45 -7.68 11.30
N PRO A 485 -9.85 -8.28 10.18
CA PRO A 485 -8.87 -8.69 9.17
C PRO A 485 -8.12 -7.54 8.53
N ALA A 486 -6.83 -7.76 8.27
CA ALA A 486 -5.85 -6.77 7.81
C ALA A 486 -5.59 -5.60 8.79
N TRP A 487 -5.90 -5.75 10.09
CA TRP A 487 -5.45 -4.80 11.11
C TRP A 487 -3.92 -4.64 11.04
N GLY A 488 -3.39 -3.43 11.21
CA GLY A 488 -1.95 -3.16 11.29
C GLY A 488 -1.19 -3.08 9.96
N VAL A 489 -1.85 -3.25 8.80
CA VAL A 489 -1.17 -3.16 7.49
C VAL A 489 -0.65 -1.74 7.26
N SER A 490 0.65 -1.55 7.48
CA SER A 490 1.33 -0.24 7.40
C SER A 490 1.99 0.03 6.04
N PHE A 491 1.99 -0.94 5.12
CA PHE A 491 2.51 -0.84 3.75
C PHE A 491 3.99 -0.41 3.62
N GLY A 492 4.75 -0.38 4.71
CA GLY A 492 6.16 0.03 4.72
C GLY A 492 6.43 1.42 5.31
N ALA A 493 5.41 2.12 5.81
CA ALA A 493 5.59 3.36 6.58
C ALA A 493 6.67 3.26 7.68
N PRO A 494 6.74 2.20 8.52
CA PRO A 494 7.69 2.13 9.63
C PRO A 494 9.13 1.75 9.21
N TYR A 495 9.40 1.45 7.93
CA TYR A 495 10.75 1.03 7.51
C TYR A 495 11.81 2.10 7.75
N ARG A 496 11.45 3.39 7.66
CA ARG A 496 12.39 4.49 7.86
C ARG A 496 12.91 4.51 9.30
N GLU A 497 11.98 4.55 10.26
CA GLU A 497 12.27 4.49 11.69
C GLU A 497 13.05 3.20 12.05
N ALA A 498 12.66 2.06 11.49
CA ALA A 498 13.37 0.79 11.73
C ALA A 498 14.84 0.84 11.28
N ILE A 499 15.12 1.47 10.14
CA ILE A 499 16.49 1.59 9.63
C ILE A 499 17.30 2.64 10.39
N GLU A 500 16.68 3.72 10.85
CA GLU A 500 17.33 4.66 11.77
C GLU A 500 17.77 3.97 13.05
N TRP A 501 16.90 3.12 13.61
CA TRP A 501 17.25 2.29 14.76
C TRP A 501 18.42 1.34 14.43
N VAL A 502 18.37 0.62 13.31
CA VAL A 502 19.43 -0.33 12.92
C VAL A 502 20.78 0.39 12.72
N ASN A 503 20.79 1.51 12.00
CA ASN A 503 22.02 2.26 11.72
C ASN A 503 22.70 2.76 13.00
N LYS A 504 21.88 3.11 14.02
CA LYS A 504 22.36 3.64 15.30
C LYS A 504 22.77 2.56 16.31
N ASN A 505 22.09 1.42 16.34
CA ASN A 505 22.19 0.46 17.46
C ASN A 505 22.91 -0.85 17.11
N THR A 506 23.26 -1.09 15.85
CA THR A 506 23.96 -2.33 15.45
C THR A 506 25.48 -2.14 15.38
N GLU A 507 26.20 -3.21 15.72
CA GLU A 507 27.66 -3.28 15.67
C GLU A 507 28.21 -3.09 14.24
N LEU A 508 29.51 -2.75 14.14
CA LEU A 508 30.19 -2.63 12.85
C LEU A 508 30.20 -4.00 12.14
N GLY A 509 29.80 -4.03 10.88
CA GLY A 509 29.74 -5.27 10.10
C GLY A 509 28.53 -6.16 10.42
N ALA A 510 27.51 -5.63 11.11
CA ALA A 510 26.29 -6.37 11.43
C ALA A 510 25.63 -6.93 10.17
N LYS A 511 25.00 -8.10 10.28
CA LYS A 511 24.20 -8.70 9.20
C LYS A 511 22.75 -8.25 9.32
N LEU A 512 22.09 -7.96 8.21
CA LEU A 512 20.68 -7.53 8.17
C LEU A 512 19.93 -8.31 7.09
N THR A 513 18.70 -8.70 7.38
CA THR A 513 17.75 -9.29 6.43
C THR A 513 16.32 -8.85 6.75
N LEU A 514 15.38 -9.21 5.88
CA LEU A 514 13.94 -9.04 6.11
C LEU A 514 13.26 -10.38 6.40
N GLY A 515 12.20 -10.37 7.21
CA GLY A 515 11.46 -11.55 7.67
C GLY A 515 10.82 -12.34 6.53
N SER A 516 9.71 -11.87 5.97
CA SER A 516 9.09 -12.45 4.77
C SER A 516 9.14 -11.49 3.58
N GLU A 517 9.46 -10.22 3.84
CA GLU A 517 9.40 -9.13 2.90
C GLU A 517 10.54 -9.19 1.88
N ILE A 518 10.30 -8.59 0.71
CA ILE A 518 11.31 -8.48 -0.32
C ILE A 518 12.28 -7.41 0.12
N LEU A 519 13.53 -7.81 0.16
CA LEU A 519 14.71 -7.00 0.34
C LEU A 519 14.57 -5.60 -0.35
N GLY A 520 14.00 -5.48 -1.56
CA GLY A 520 13.81 -4.20 -2.28
C GLY A 520 12.91 -3.15 -1.60
N ASN A 521 12.14 -3.56 -0.60
CA ASN A 521 11.25 -2.68 0.17
C ASN A 521 12.02 -1.63 0.99
N ILE A 522 13.28 -1.89 1.33
CA ILE A 522 14.15 -0.93 1.99
C ILE A 522 15.25 -0.50 1.01
N PRO A 523 15.27 0.79 0.60
CA PRO A 523 16.33 1.33 -0.23
C PRO A 523 17.70 1.14 0.42
N GLY A 524 18.64 0.55 -0.31
CA GLY A 524 19.99 0.28 0.21
C GLY A 524 20.72 1.54 0.67
N VAL A 525 20.45 2.68 0.01
CA VAL A 525 21.03 4.00 0.35
C VAL A 525 20.61 4.52 1.73
N PHE A 526 19.61 3.92 2.39
CA PHE A 526 19.25 4.28 3.78
C PHE A 526 20.06 3.50 4.81
N ILE A 527 20.82 2.48 4.41
CA ILE A 527 21.47 1.54 5.32
C ILE A 527 22.96 1.84 5.38
N ARG A 528 23.51 1.88 6.60
CA ARG A 528 24.93 2.12 6.84
C ARG A 528 25.81 1.18 5.98
N PRO A 529 26.87 1.68 5.31
CA PRO A 529 27.57 0.90 4.29
C PRO A 529 28.22 -0.41 4.77
N ASP A 530 28.62 -0.49 6.04
CA ASP A 530 29.27 -1.67 6.64
C ASP A 530 28.30 -2.83 6.94
N ILE A 531 26.99 -2.58 7.04
CA ILE A 531 26.00 -3.60 7.42
C ILE A 531 25.81 -4.59 6.27
N ASP A 532 26.06 -5.88 6.43
CA ASP A 532 25.82 -6.88 5.38
C ASP A 532 24.32 -7.14 5.17
N TYR A 533 23.70 -6.49 4.16
CA TYR A 533 22.27 -6.60 3.89
C TYR A 533 21.96 -7.54 2.73
N LYS A 534 21.58 -8.77 3.08
CA LYS A 534 21.36 -9.88 2.15
C LYS A 534 20.21 -10.75 2.62
N SER A 535 19.73 -11.64 1.75
CA SER A 535 18.62 -12.52 2.10
C SER A 535 19.14 -13.80 2.76
N ASN A 536 19.87 -13.64 3.86
CA ASN A 536 20.47 -14.76 4.60
C ASN A 536 19.68 -15.01 5.88
N ARG A 537 18.50 -15.63 5.74
CA ARG A 537 17.66 -16.05 6.86
C ARG A 537 18.19 -17.39 7.38
N SER A 538 18.83 -17.37 8.54
CA SER A 538 19.50 -18.56 9.08
C SER A 538 18.60 -19.41 9.98
N GLY A 539 17.48 -18.87 10.46
CA GLY A 539 16.51 -19.61 11.28
C GLY A 539 17.18 -20.20 12.52
N TYR A 540 16.91 -21.48 12.81
CA TYR A 540 17.49 -22.19 13.95
C TYR A 540 19.04 -22.23 13.97
N LEU A 541 19.72 -21.96 12.85
CA LEU A 541 21.19 -21.87 12.81
C LEU A 541 21.76 -20.63 13.52
N ARG A 542 20.92 -19.60 13.77
CA ARG A 542 21.24 -18.45 14.62
C ARG A 542 22.57 -17.77 14.27
N GLN A 543 22.73 -17.36 13.01
CA GLN A 543 23.99 -16.79 12.48
C GLN A 543 24.22 -15.30 12.80
N GLY A 544 23.45 -14.75 13.73
CA GLY A 544 23.62 -13.39 14.28
C GLY A 544 23.02 -12.28 13.43
N GLU A 545 22.19 -12.59 12.43
CA GLU A 545 21.57 -11.55 11.60
C GLU A 545 20.45 -10.80 12.32
N TYR A 546 20.40 -9.48 12.10
CA TYR A 546 19.25 -8.66 12.43
C TYR A 546 18.15 -8.90 11.41
N VAL A 547 16.90 -8.97 11.88
CA VAL A 547 15.74 -9.23 11.05
C VAL A 547 14.71 -8.15 11.27
N ILE A 548 14.32 -7.44 10.21
CA ILE A 548 13.17 -6.52 10.23
C ILE A 548 11.97 -7.23 9.60
N SER A 549 10.81 -7.22 10.26
CA SER A 549 9.57 -7.77 9.68
C SER A 549 8.38 -6.91 10.09
N LEU A 550 7.44 -6.69 9.15
CA LEU A 550 6.20 -5.97 9.45
C LEU A 550 5.27 -6.87 10.26
N ARG A 551 4.49 -6.28 11.17
CA ARG A 551 3.50 -7.00 11.98
C ARG A 551 2.12 -6.45 11.74
N PHE A 552 1.24 -7.34 11.30
CA PHE A 552 -0.17 -7.11 11.03
C PHE A 552 -0.89 -8.45 11.02
N ASP A 553 -2.20 -8.43 10.83
CA ASP A 553 -3.05 -9.61 10.81
C ASP A 553 -2.47 -10.80 10.03
N GLY A 554 -2.28 -11.93 10.72
CA GLY A 554 -1.81 -13.20 10.18
C GLY A 554 -0.31 -13.29 9.87
N THR A 555 0.47 -12.22 10.07
CA THR A 555 1.91 -12.20 9.73
C THR A 555 2.74 -13.19 10.52
N GLU A 556 2.38 -13.44 11.77
CA GLU A 556 3.07 -14.30 12.73
C GLU A 556 3.06 -15.79 12.34
N ASN A 557 2.18 -16.21 11.43
CA ASN A 557 2.05 -17.60 10.99
C ASN A 557 2.18 -17.78 9.45
N ARG A 558 2.65 -16.76 8.71
CA ARG A 558 2.77 -16.82 7.23
C ARG A 558 3.79 -17.84 6.74
N SER A 559 4.89 -17.99 7.47
CA SER A 559 6.03 -18.82 7.10
C SER A 559 6.69 -19.37 8.36
N TYR A 560 7.48 -20.44 8.21
CA TYR A 560 8.34 -20.94 9.29
C TYR A 560 9.15 -19.81 9.94
N PHE A 561 9.75 -18.93 9.13
CA PHE A 561 10.65 -17.90 9.63
C PHE A 561 9.90 -16.82 10.43
N ASP A 562 8.70 -16.41 10.01
CA ASP A 562 7.88 -15.49 10.81
C ASP A 562 7.48 -16.13 12.15
N MET A 563 7.06 -17.40 12.15
CA MET A 563 6.72 -18.11 13.39
C MET A 563 7.96 -18.25 14.29
N TYR A 564 9.12 -18.53 13.71
CA TYR A 564 10.38 -18.65 14.42
C TYR A 564 10.72 -17.35 15.14
N LEU A 565 10.64 -16.22 14.45
CA LEU A 565 10.92 -14.90 15.03
C LEU A 565 10.02 -14.59 16.23
N ASP A 566 8.70 -14.78 16.11
CA ASP A 566 7.77 -14.43 17.19
C ASP A 566 7.76 -15.45 18.34
N ARG A 567 7.85 -16.75 18.04
CA ARG A 567 7.78 -17.81 19.08
C ARG A 567 9.10 -17.98 19.80
N MET A 568 10.21 -17.99 19.07
CA MET A 568 11.52 -18.42 19.61
C MET A 568 12.38 -17.27 20.14
N LEU A 569 12.31 -16.09 19.52
CA LEU A 569 13.20 -14.97 19.84
C LEU A 569 12.47 -13.86 20.61
N GLU A 570 13.21 -13.18 21.48
CA GLU A 570 12.82 -11.87 22.02
C GLU A 570 13.20 -10.77 21.02
N PRO A 571 12.28 -9.84 20.68
CA PRO A 571 12.59 -8.72 19.81
C PRO A 571 13.56 -7.76 20.50
N VAL A 572 14.52 -7.23 19.76
CA VAL A 572 15.47 -6.20 20.24
C VAL A 572 14.87 -4.79 20.16
N HIS A 573 13.86 -4.61 19.30
CA HIS A 573 13.13 -3.36 19.16
C HIS A 573 11.75 -3.59 18.54
N GLU A 574 10.79 -2.75 18.90
CA GLU A 574 9.44 -2.75 18.36
C GLU A 574 8.98 -1.33 18.05
N ILE A 575 8.32 -1.16 16.91
CA ILE A 575 7.59 0.06 16.57
C ILE A 575 6.11 -0.25 16.79
N THR A 576 5.46 0.54 17.66
CA THR A 576 4.10 0.23 18.13
C THR A 576 3.13 1.38 17.87
N VAL A 577 1.86 1.03 17.63
CA VAL A 577 0.73 1.96 17.60
C VAL A 577 -0.35 1.41 18.53
N ASP A 578 -0.86 2.23 19.45
CA ASP A 578 -1.80 1.79 20.52
C ASP A 578 -1.27 0.61 21.36
N GLY A 579 0.06 0.48 21.48
CA GLY A 579 0.70 -0.65 22.17
C GLY A 579 0.68 -1.96 21.39
N VAL A 580 0.30 -1.95 20.11
CA VAL A 580 0.40 -3.09 19.18
C VAL A 580 1.64 -2.92 18.31
N PRO A 581 2.55 -3.91 18.23
CA PRO A 581 3.66 -3.87 17.29
C PRO A 581 3.19 -3.90 15.84
N ILE A 582 3.62 -2.92 15.05
CA ILE A 582 3.38 -2.85 13.59
C ILE A 582 4.65 -3.17 12.78
N LEU A 583 5.81 -3.16 13.45
CA LEU A 583 7.09 -3.65 12.97
C LEU A 583 7.90 -4.10 14.17
N LYS A 584 8.64 -5.19 14.01
CA LYS A 584 9.58 -5.67 15.01
C LYS A 584 10.96 -5.91 14.39
N ILE A 585 11.98 -5.80 15.24
CA ILE A 585 13.37 -6.08 14.91
C ILE A 585 13.85 -7.17 15.87
N TRP A 586 14.45 -8.22 15.32
CA TRP A 586 15.10 -9.28 16.10
C TRP A 586 16.59 -9.32 15.80
N LYS A 587 17.35 -9.93 16.72
CA LYS A 587 18.70 -10.42 16.46
C LYS A 587 18.67 -11.94 16.57
N ASN A 588 19.05 -12.63 15.50
CA ASN A 588 18.98 -14.08 15.43
C ASN A 588 20.24 -14.73 16.05
N ASP A 589 20.32 -14.75 17.39
CA ASP A 589 21.43 -15.34 18.15
C ASP A 589 20.97 -16.07 19.42
N GLU A 590 21.92 -16.73 20.11
CA GLU A 590 21.67 -17.46 21.36
C GLU A 590 21.30 -16.56 22.55
N GLN A 591 21.70 -15.28 22.52
CA GLN A 591 21.42 -14.34 23.61
C GLN A 591 19.95 -13.96 23.63
N HIS A 592 19.33 -13.81 22.46
CA HIS A 592 17.93 -13.40 22.30
C HIS A 592 16.96 -14.58 22.16
N LEU A 593 17.46 -15.81 22.14
CA LEU A 593 16.63 -17.02 22.21
C LEU A 593 15.97 -17.13 23.59
N LYS A 594 14.63 -17.28 23.62
CA LYS A 594 13.89 -17.46 24.88
C LYS A 594 14.38 -18.70 25.61
N ALA A 595 14.40 -18.64 26.94
CA ALA A 595 15.04 -19.64 27.78
C ALA A 595 14.50 -21.06 27.56
N GLU A 596 13.20 -21.19 27.27
CA GLU A 596 12.50 -22.46 27.00
C GLU A 596 12.91 -23.16 25.71
N TRP A 597 13.66 -22.49 24.82
CA TRP A 597 14.07 -23.04 23.52
C TRP A 597 15.58 -23.31 23.40
N LYS A 598 16.33 -23.14 24.49
CA LYS A 598 17.80 -23.23 24.48
C LYS A 598 18.35 -24.65 24.45
N ASN A 599 17.59 -25.61 25.00
CA ASN A 599 18.08 -26.97 25.18
C ASN A 599 17.32 -27.93 24.27
N GLU A 600 18.07 -28.74 23.54
CA GLU A 600 17.51 -29.77 22.66
C GLU A 600 17.86 -31.19 23.16
N GLY A 601 16.93 -32.11 22.95
CA GLY A 601 17.15 -33.54 22.97
C GLY A 601 17.17 -34.10 21.54
N VAL A 602 17.64 -35.33 21.42
CA VAL A 602 17.79 -36.02 20.14
C VAL A 602 17.14 -37.40 20.20
N VAL A 603 16.48 -37.79 19.12
CA VAL A 603 16.03 -39.16 18.83
C VAL A 603 16.61 -39.57 17.48
N GLU A 604 17.53 -40.53 17.50
CA GLU A 604 18.09 -41.12 16.27
C GLU A 604 17.26 -42.33 15.85
N GLY A 605 17.13 -42.55 14.54
CA GLY A 605 16.43 -43.71 14.00
C GLY A 605 14.93 -43.69 14.27
N LEU A 606 14.30 -42.53 14.10
CA LEU A 606 12.86 -42.34 14.30
C LEU A 606 12.05 -43.35 13.46
N LYS A 607 11.17 -44.10 14.12
CA LYS A 607 10.31 -45.10 13.48
C LYS A 607 9.33 -44.40 12.54
N TYR A 608 9.18 -44.95 11.34
CA TYR A 608 8.22 -44.46 10.37
C TYR A 608 7.54 -45.59 9.60
N THR A 609 6.35 -45.31 9.09
CA THR A 609 5.58 -46.19 8.20
C THR A 609 5.33 -45.48 6.87
N SER A 610 5.45 -46.23 5.77
CA SER A 610 5.06 -45.75 4.44
C SER A 610 3.56 -45.87 4.26
N GLU A 611 2.89 -44.73 4.07
CA GLU A 611 1.46 -44.64 3.82
C GLU A 611 1.16 -44.31 2.35
N LYS A 612 -0.11 -44.36 1.98
CA LYS A 612 -0.56 -44.01 0.62
C LYS A 612 -0.30 -42.54 0.25
N SER A 613 -0.13 -41.67 1.24
CA SER A 613 0.10 -40.23 1.10
C SER A 613 1.54 -39.80 1.33
N GLY A 614 2.42 -40.65 1.88
CA GLY A 614 3.79 -40.27 2.22
C GLY A 614 4.38 -41.08 3.37
N LEU A 615 5.13 -40.43 4.26
CA LEU A 615 5.79 -41.05 5.41
C LEU A 615 5.19 -40.56 6.72
N LEU A 616 4.78 -41.47 7.59
CA LEU A 616 4.30 -41.17 8.94
C LEU A 616 5.36 -41.56 9.97
N PHE A 617 5.91 -40.60 10.69
CA PHE A 617 6.86 -40.81 11.78
C PHE A 617 6.13 -40.80 13.14
N ASP A 618 6.44 -41.75 14.04
CA ASP A 618 5.92 -41.81 15.42
C ASP A 618 7.07 -41.62 16.42
N ILE A 619 6.95 -40.57 17.25
CA ILE A 619 7.91 -40.17 18.29
C ILE A 619 7.67 -40.96 19.59
N GLU A 620 6.63 -41.77 19.66
CA GLU A 620 6.15 -42.57 20.79
C GLU A 620 5.54 -41.74 21.94
N ARG A 621 5.90 -40.47 22.05
CA ARG A 621 5.37 -39.50 23.02
C ARG A 621 5.24 -38.11 22.41
N VAL A 622 4.42 -37.27 23.03
CA VAL A 622 4.26 -35.87 22.60
C VAL A 622 5.50 -35.08 23.03
N GLU A 623 6.15 -34.45 22.07
CA GLU A 623 7.35 -33.62 22.26
C GLU A 623 7.19 -32.26 21.57
N LYS A 624 7.93 -31.26 22.04
CA LYS A 624 8.05 -29.96 21.37
C LYS A 624 9.10 -30.05 20.27
N LEU A 625 8.67 -30.08 19.01
CA LEU A 625 9.58 -30.31 17.89
C LEU A 625 10.53 -29.13 17.65
N SER A 626 11.81 -29.44 17.41
CA SER A 626 12.83 -28.47 16.97
C SER A 626 13.15 -28.62 15.49
N ARG A 627 13.60 -29.80 15.04
CA ARG A 627 13.84 -30.07 13.62
C ARG A 627 13.91 -31.57 13.33
N LEU A 628 13.48 -31.95 12.13
CA LEU A 628 13.65 -33.29 11.57
C LEU A 628 14.70 -33.23 10.47
N GLU A 629 15.74 -34.06 10.60
CA GLU A 629 16.79 -34.23 9.60
C GLU A 629 16.70 -35.64 9.01
N LEU A 630 16.59 -35.74 7.69
CA LEU A 630 16.57 -37.00 6.95
C LEU A 630 17.75 -37.06 5.97
N ALA A 631 18.39 -38.22 5.89
CA ALA A 631 19.20 -38.59 4.74
C ALA A 631 18.41 -39.59 3.90
N TYR A 632 18.45 -39.47 2.57
CA TYR A 632 17.70 -40.32 1.65
C TYR A 632 18.52 -40.73 0.42
N ASP A 633 18.08 -41.77 -0.29
CA ASP A 633 18.68 -42.19 -1.55
C ASP A 633 18.09 -41.43 -2.75
N GLU A 634 18.95 -41.02 -3.69
CA GLU A 634 18.56 -40.36 -4.94
C GLU A 634 18.53 -41.35 -6.13
N SER A 635 18.81 -42.63 -5.89
CA SER A 635 18.87 -43.65 -6.92
C SER A 635 17.47 -44.17 -7.29
N ASN A 636 17.19 -44.26 -8.58
CA ASN A 636 16.00 -44.93 -9.14
C ASN A 636 14.65 -44.42 -8.61
N CYS A 637 14.52 -43.10 -8.45
CA CYS A 637 13.31 -42.44 -7.97
C CYS A 637 12.99 -41.18 -8.78
N PRO A 638 11.70 -40.80 -8.86
CA PRO A 638 11.31 -39.50 -9.39
C PRO A 638 11.64 -38.37 -8.41
N GLU A 639 11.93 -37.19 -8.97
CA GLU A 639 11.97 -35.95 -8.20
C GLU A 639 10.60 -35.63 -7.61
N ILE A 640 10.61 -34.79 -6.57
CA ILE A 640 9.41 -34.38 -5.86
C ILE A 640 8.69 -33.27 -6.63
N GLU A 641 7.39 -33.45 -6.89
CA GLU A 641 6.55 -32.40 -7.48
C GLU A 641 6.13 -31.40 -6.40
N TYR A 642 5.55 -31.92 -5.32
CA TYR A 642 5.30 -31.16 -4.12
C TYR A 642 5.32 -32.04 -2.87
N ALA A 643 5.65 -31.44 -1.73
CA ALA A 643 5.47 -32.06 -0.43
C ALA A 643 5.22 -31.06 0.67
N TYR A 644 4.74 -31.58 1.79
CA TYR A 644 4.48 -30.79 2.97
C TYR A 644 4.44 -31.63 4.21
N LEU A 645 4.47 -30.97 5.37
CA LEU A 645 4.40 -31.62 6.65
C LEU A 645 3.16 -31.20 7.41
N GLU A 646 2.59 -32.15 8.10
CA GLU A 646 1.58 -31.94 9.12
C GLU A 646 1.96 -32.72 10.37
N VAL A 647 1.56 -32.20 11.53
CA VAL A 647 1.94 -32.75 12.82
C VAL A 647 0.69 -33.00 13.67
N SER A 648 0.74 -34.02 14.53
CA SER A 648 -0.41 -34.39 15.36
C SER A 648 0.01 -34.92 16.72
N LYS A 649 -0.81 -34.66 17.74
CA LYS A 649 -0.65 -35.21 19.10
C LYS A 649 -1.29 -36.59 19.25
N ASP A 650 -2.39 -36.81 18.54
CA ASP A 650 -3.31 -37.95 18.73
C ASP A 650 -3.43 -38.84 17.48
N GLY A 651 -2.95 -38.37 16.31
CA GLY A 651 -3.09 -39.03 15.02
C GLY A 651 -4.42 -38.74 14.32
N GLU A 652 -5.29 -37.94 14.94
CA GLU A 652 -6.62 -37.59 14.42
C GLU A 652 -6.68 -36.11 14.01
N SER A 653 -6.14 -35.23 14.85
CA SER A 653 -6.11 -33.78 14.65
C SER A 653 -4.76 -33.36 14.11
N TRP A 654 -4.72 -32.88 12.86
CA TRP A 654 -3.49 -32.54 12.16
C TRP A 654 -3.31 -31.03 12.00
N GLU A 655 -2.18 -30.51 12.46
CA GLU A 655 -1.73 -29.13 12.22
C GLU A 655 -0.82 -29.11 10.98
N ARG A 656 -1.21 -28.33 9.97
CA ARG A 656 -0.41 -28.15 8.77
C ARG A 656 0.75 -27.16 9.02
N ILE A 657 1.97 -27.60 8.74
CA ILE A 657 3.14 -26.71 8.75
C ILE A 657 3.12 -25.80 7.51
N PRO A 658 3.33 -24.47 7.66
CA PRO A 658 3.37 -23.55 6.53
C PRO A 658 4.47 -23.87 5.51
N GLY A 659 4.15 -23.67 4.23
CA GLY A 659 5.06 -23.90 3.10
C GLY A 659 4.76 -25.16 2.29
N VAL A 660 5.36 -25.23 1.11
CA VAL A 660 5.26 -26.37 0.18
C VAL A 660 6.63 -26.60 -0.44
N LEU A 661 7.16 -27.80 -0.27
CA LEU A 661 8.44 -28.23 -0.85
C LEU A 661 8.27 -28.56 -2.33
N PRO A 662 9.30 -28.40 -3.17
CA PRO A 662 10.62 -27.94 -2.77
C PRO A 662 10.70 -26.41 -2.65
N GLU A 663 11.37 -25.93 -1.60
CA GLU A 663 11.34 -24.51 -1.22
C GLU A 663 12.72 -24.02 -0.73
N GLU A 664 13.09 -22.79 -1.10
CA GLU A 664 14.34 -22.14 -0.69
C GLU A 664 14.18 -21.18 0.49
N THR A 665 12.95 -20.77 0.79
CA THR A 665 12.66 -19.66 1.70
C THR A 665 12.60 -20.06 3.17
N ARG A 666 12.44 -21.36 3.50
CA ARG A 666 12.36 -21.85 4.90
C ARG A 666 13.60 -21.46 5.68
N ILE A 667 14.76 -21.93 5.22
CA ILE A 667 16.07 -21.52 5.74
C ILE A 667 16.96 -21.27 4.53
N ARG A 668 17.04 -20.01 4.13
CA ARG A 668 17.70 -19.62 2.88
C ARG A 668 19.18 -19.99 2.86
N VAL A 669 19.82 -20.04 4.03
CA VAL A 669 21.22 -20.46 4.18
C VAL A 669 21.44 -21.96 3.94
N VAL A 670 20.41 -22.80 4.11
CA VAL A 670 20.47 -24.26 3.90
C VAL A 670 20.09 -24.63 2.44
N ALA A 671 19.85 -23.62 1.60
CA ALA A 671 19.41 -23.74 0.21
C ALA A 671 18.07 -24.51 0.04
N LYS A 672 17.71 -24.81 -1.21
CA LYS A 672 16.47 -25.52 -1.57
C LYS A 672 16.37 -26.85 -0.82
N GLN A 673 15.24 -27.10 -0.17
CA GLN A 673 14.95 -28.38 0.50
C GLN A 673 13.83 -29.13 -0.22
N PRO A 674 13.90 -30.47 -0.36
CA PRO A 674 15.07 -31.32 -0.13
C PRO A 674 16.16 -31.13 -1.22
N SER A 675 17.42 -31.45 -0.92
CA SER A 675 18.52 -31.39 -1.92
C SER A 675 19.72 -32.25 -1.50
N ALA A 676 20.39 -32.85 -2.50
CA ALA A 676 21.64 -33.59 -2.36
C ALA A 676 21.59 -34.71 -1.30
N GLY A 677 20.53 -35.51 -1.36
CA GLY A 677 20.27 -36.64 -0.46
C GLY A 677 19.98 -36.23 0.99
N LYS A 678 19.70 -34.94 1.24
CA LYS A 678 19.42 -34.39 2.58
C LYS A 678 18.13 -33.60 2.60
N PHE A 679 17.43 -33.70 3.71
CA PHE A 679 16.24 -32.94 3.98
C PHE A 679 16.25 -32.46 5.43
N VAL A 680 16.02 -31.17 5.64
CA VAL A 680 15.88 -30.56 6.95
C VAL A 680 14.54 -29.85 7.02
N GLU A 681 13.69 -30.29 7.95
CA GLU A 681 12.49 -29.56 8.33
C GLU A 681 12.64 -28.94 9.72
N PRO A 682 12.69 -27.62 9.82
CA PRO A 682 12.67 -26.97 11.12
C PRO A 682 11.24 -26.78 11.64
N PHE A 683 11.09 -26.84 12.95
CA PHE A 683 9.87 -26.58 13.69
C PHE A 683 10.09 -25.42 14.67
N VAL A 684 8.99 -24.91 15.20
CA VAL A 684 8.96 -23.76 16.12
C VAL A 684 8.26 -24.15 17.42
N GLY A 685 8.56 -25.36 17.91
CA GLY A 685 8.03 -25.86 19.17
C GLY A 685 6.61 -26.40 19.10
N GLN A 686 6.12 -26.75 17.90
CA GLN A 686 4.87 -27.49 17.76
C GLN A 686 4.92 -28.74 18.64
N GLU A 687 3.89 -28.97 19.44
CA GLU A 687 3.78 -30.16 20.27
C GLU A 687 3.16 -31.29 19.47
N ALA A 688 3.90 -32.35 19.22
CA ALA A 688 3.46 -33.46 18.38
C ALA A 688 4.06 -34.80 18.82
N ARG A 689 3.31 -35.86 18.57
CA ARG A 689 3.78 -37.25 18.60
C ARG A 689 4.02 -37.78 17.19
N TYR A 690 3.21 -37.34 16.24
CA TYR A 690 3.22 -37.80 14.87
C TYR A 690 3.68 -36.67 13.94
N ILE A 691 4.55 -37.01 12.99
CA ILE A 691 4.94 -36.13 11.88
C ILE A 691 4.60 -36.86 10.60
N HIS A 692 3.71 -36.30 9.79
CA HIS A 692 3.34 -36.85 8.50
C HIS A 692 3.93 -35.97 7.40
N LEU A 693 4.88 -36.56 6.66
CA LEU A 693 5.47 -35.97 5.48
C LEU A 693 4.69 -36.47 4.26
N VAL A 694 3.80 -35.61 3.76
CA VAL A 694 3.00 -35.89 2.57
C VAL A 694 3.82 -35.63 1.32
N LEU A 695 3.82 -36.60 0.40
CA LEU A 695 4.68 -36.63 -0.77
C LEU A 695 3.85 -36.77 -2.05
N SER A 696 4.21 -36.00 -3.07
CA SER A 696 3.72 -36.19 -4.44
C SER A 696 4.88 -36.14 -5.43
N PRO A 697 5.13 -37.23 -6.20
CA PRO A 697 4.54 -38.56 -6.03
C PRO A 697 5.06 -39.26 -4.76
N THR A 698 4.32 -40.24 -4.23
CA THR A 698 4.69 -40.92 -2.98
C THR A 698 5.94 -41.78 -3.05
N ASN A 699 6.38 -42.16 -4.25
CA ASN A 699 7.59 -42.94 -4.48
C ASN A 699 8.83 -42.07 -4.79
N THR A 700 8.80 -40.78 -4.46
CA THR A 700 9.93 -39.86 -4.66
C THR A 700 11.18 -40.27 -3.89
N CYS A 701 12.34 -39.73 -4.26
CA CYS A 701 13.62 -39.97 -3.59
C CYS A 701 13.56 -39.72 -2.08
N LEU A 702 12.82 -38.68 -1.65
CA LEU A 702 12.64 -38.37 -0.22
C LEU A 702 11.93 -39.49 0.56
N ALA A 703 11.19 -40.38 -0.10
CA ALA A 703 10.59 -41.55 0.53
C ALA A 703 11.63 -42.64 0.88
N GLN A 704 12.81 -42.62 0.25
CA GLN A 704 13.88 -43.60 0.45
C GLN A 704 14.80 -43.21 1.62
N VAL A 705 14.25 -43.06 2.83
CA VAL A 705 14.98 -42.62 4.03
C VAL A 705 16.05 -43.64 4.43
N LYS A 706 17.31 -43.19 4.53
CA LYS A 706 18.46 -43.95 5.03
C LYS A 706 18.66 -43.77 6.53
N SER A 707 18.46 -42.55 7.02
CA SER A 707 18.55 -42.22 8.44
C SER A 707 17.66 -41.04 8.78
N SER A 708 17.13 -41.03 9.99
CA SER A 708 16.31 -39.96 10.54
C SER A 708 16.88 -39.52 11.90
N VAL A 709 16.95 -38.22 12.11
CA VAL A 709 17.30 -37.62 13.40
C VAL A 709 16.26 -36.56 13.72
N LEU A 710 15.59 -36.71 14.85
CA LEU A 710 14.65 -35.72 15.36
C LEU A 710 15.26 -35.00 16.56
N TYR A 711 15.25 -33.67 16.49
CA TYR A 711 15.55 -32.81 17.60
C TYR A 711 14.25 -32.26 18.19
N TYR A 712 14.18 -32.20 19.52
CA TYR A 712 13.05 -31.67 20.27
C TYR A 712 13.54 -30.77 21.42
N PHE A 713 12.75 -29.77 21.80
CA PHE A 713 13.09 -28.87 22.91
C PHE A 713 12.78 -29.52 24.26
N LYS A 714 13.68 -29.34 25.24
CA LYS A 714 13.58 -29.92 26.59
C LYS A 714 12.96 -28.98 27.61
#